data_AF-A0A8H6S5U2-F1
#
_entry.id   AF-A0A8H6S5U2-F1
#
_cell.length_a   1.000
_cell.length_b   1.000
_cell.length_c   1.000
_cell.angle_alpha   90.00
_cell.angle_beta   90.00
_cell.angle_gamma   90.00
#
_symmetry.space_group_name_H-M   'P 1'
#
loop_
_entity.id
_entity.type
_entity.pdbx_description
1 polymer ?
#
loop_
_entity_poly.entity_id
_entity_poly.type
_entity_poly.pdbx_seq_one_letter_code
_entity_poly.pdbx_strand_id
1 'polypeptide(L)'
;MPTFSHTFSLLDAAPPTGSSPEALYAARDALDAKLAALEDFVADARARLFDARSTVVNELRALRLSALPREVFSIIFTFTLDGDARPSKLKAPLVLLEVCRLWRDVALSTPQLWAELVWTLSKKNGKEQNNLADWVARAGGLSRRLTVAPSVPSLPRSEVAVSKRLFDALVSFPISDLHLASELSATVQSRIFKACTSSFSTLQRLSIRGTPLLVSEINLCFQSLSKLTLTSDWDSTMLPLDLKVEQAPFTTLTFLEIQPAISYTTFGRIILHCTALGNLAVCVQTTEDVIVRPRELLHVRLVQLRLCLEEHGNSELDQQAADDQRDFLKRLRFPSLRSISLQLIDGELTSSWEDGICEGIFSHCPHLDSLSWDMEKYDNRDLDFRCPTPQFVDALQLVPNITTLSLVFEHRVALMHLFRLLDGYDSAGQGILPRLQVLRIHINENGEREMRTHLDDSAPFSWNRIVKFLTRRKETMRVLELRLAECGGKLHSATMPSEVQDLIGCGMLQLVVEYEDLDAEYSDLESEYHETLYAARDALDAKIAALEEFVAGARSRLFEARSTVVNELRALRLAALPREVLSIIFTFTLDGHTPSKLKSPLLLLEVCRLWRDVALSTPQLWVEVLWTLTKKNGKRQKNLAAWVARAGGLGRRLTIVVIVSKRLSQSLASFPISSLDLARGLAHCRN
;
A
#
# COMPACT_ATOMS: atom_id res chain seq x y z
N MET A 1 7.58 37.05 13.63
CA MET A 1 8.53 35.96 13.92
C MET A 1 9.94 36.54 13.84
N PRO A 2 10.81 36.37 14.83
CA PRO A 2 12.24 36.59 14.62
C PRO A 2 12.82 35.33 13.97
N THR A 3 13.50 35.51 12.84
CA THR A 3 14.26 34.48 12.14
C THR A 3 15.52 34.16 12.92
N PHE A 4 15.57 32.98 13.55
CA PHE A 4 16.80 32.40 14.07
C PHE A 4 17.62 31.88 12.87
N SER A 5 18.51 32.71 12.33
CA SER A 5 19.59 32.24 11.46
C SER A 5 20.88 32.13 12.28
N HIS A 6 21.10 30.98 12.89
CA HIS A 6 22.46 30.56 13.24
C HIS A 6 22.75 29.28 12.46
N THR A 7 23.62 29.43 11.46
CA THR A 7 24.31 28.36 10.76
C THR A 7 25.01 27.46 11.78
N PHE A 8 24.49 26.24 11.92
CA PHE A 8 25.14 25.14 12.62
C PHE A 8 26.26 24.58 11.72
N SER A 9 27.50 25.04 11.94
CA SER A 9 28.71 24.42 11.37
C SER A 9 29.64 24.06 12.52
N LEU A 10 29.59 22.82 13.01
CA LEU A 10 30.54 22.33 14.03
C LEU A 10 30.57 20.79 14.17
N LEU A 11 30.41 20.04 13.08
CA LEU A 11 30.52 18.57 13.10
C LEU A 11 31.71 17.99 12.33
N ASP A 12 32.57 18.81 11.71
CA ASP A 12 33.72 18.34 10.90
C ASP A 12 35.09 18.42 11.57
N ALA A 13 35.18 18.48 12.90
CA ALA A 13 36.48 18.45 13.58
C ALA A 13 36.60 17.20 14.44
N ALA A 14 37.17 16.13 13.88
CA ALA A 14 37.76 15.06 14.67
C ALA A 14 38.79 15.69 15.62
N PRO A 15 38.79 15.34 16.92
CA PRO A 15 39.72 15.93 17.87
C PRO A 15 41.15 15.57 17.47
N PRO A 16 42.09 16.54 17.42
CA PRO A 16 43.49 16.23 17.21
C PRO A 16 43.97 15.31 18.34
N THR A 17 44.56 14.18 17.94
CA THR A 17 45.20 13.21 18.83
C THR A 17 46.30 13.91 19.63
N GLY A 18 46.00 14.24 20.89
CA GLY A 18 46.89 14.98 21.79
C GLY A 18 46.29 16.21 22.48
N SER A 19 44.97 16.43 22.40
CA SER A 19 44.31 17.56 23.08
C SER A 19 44.45 17.48 24.61
N SER A 20 44.95 18.59 25.20
CA SER A 20 45.08 18.79 26.64
C SER A 20 43.75 18.58 27.37
N PRO A 21 43.73 18.02 28.60
CA PRO A 21 42.53 17.89 29.42
C PRO A 21 41.71 19.18 29.52
N GLU A 22 42.36 20.35 29.48
CA GLU A 22 41.70 21.66 29.53
C GLU A 22 40.81 21.93 28.31
N ALA A 23 41.19 21.46 27.12
CA ALA A 23 40.39 21.62 25.91
C ALA A 23 39.11 20.75 25.96
N LEU A 24 39.18 19.59 26.60
CA LEU A 24 38.02 18.72 26.82
C LEU A 24 37.06 19.32 27.85
N TYR A 25 37.57 19.95 28.92
CA TYR A 25 36.71 20.68 29.87
C TYR A 25 36.04 21.89 29.21
N ALA A 26 36.76 22.67 28.40
CA ALA A 26 36.18 23.80 27.67
C ALA A 26 35.10 23.36 26.66
N ALA A 27 35.30 22.23 25.97
CA ALA A 27 34.31 21.66 25.06
C ALA A 27 33.07 21.14 25.82
N ARG A 28 33.26 20.57 27.02
CA ARG A 28 32.15 20.15 27.89
C ARG A 28 31.34 21.34 28.37
N ASP A 29 31.98 22.38 28.88
CA ASP A 29 31.31 23.58 29.38
C ASP A 29 30.55 24.31 28.25
N ALA A 30 31.10 24.31 27.03
CA ALA A 30 30.41 24.83 25.85
C ALA A 30 29.18 23.99 25.46
N LEU A 31 29.23 22.66 25.66
CA LEU A 31 28.09 21.78 25.44
C LEU A 31 27.01 21.96 26.51
N ASP A 32 27.42 22.11 27.78
CA ASP A 32 26.52 22.37 28.91
C ASP A 32 25.79 23.72 28.75
N ALA A 33 26.50 24.75 28.28
CA ALA A 33 25.89 26.04 27.95
C ALA A 33 24.87 25.94 26.80
N LYS A 34 25.15 25.11 25.78
CA LYS A 34 24.21 24.84 24.68
C LYS A 34 23.00 24.04 25.16
N LEU A 35 23.18 23.07 26.06
CA LEU A 35 22.08 22.34 26.68
C LEU A 35 21.17 23.27 27.46
N ALA A 36 21.72 24.16 28.30
CA ALA A 36 20.95 25.15 29.04
C ALA A 36 20.12 26.06 28.11
N ALA A 37 20.72 26.55 27.02
CA ALA A 37 20.01 27.37 26.03
C ALA A 37 18.88 26.59 25.32
N LEU A 38 19.07 25.29 25.07
CA LEU A 38 18.04 24.43 24.48
C LEU A 38 16.88 24.18 25.45
N GLU A 39 17.18 24.00 26.74
CA GLU A 39 16.19 23.84 27.80
C GLU A 39 15.29 25.07 27.94
N ASP A 40 15.88 26.27 27.91
CA ASP A 40 15.16 27.54 27.93
C ASP A 40 14.27 27.71 26.68
N PHE A 41 14.80 27.36 25.50
CA PHE A 41 14.01 27.40 24.26
C PHE A 41 12.81 26.44 24.31
N VAL A 42 12.99 25.22 24.82
CA VAL A 42 11.90 24.26 24.98
C VAL A 42 10.87 24.75 26.01
N ALA A 43 11.30 25.41 27.08
CA ALA A 43 10.41 26.01 28.06
C ALA A 43 9.56 27.13 27.46
N ASP A 44 10.16 28.04 26.69
CA ASP A 44 9.46 29.11 25.96
C ASP A 44 8.49 28.55 24.91
N ALA A 45 8.93 27.57 24.11
CA ALA A 45 8.08 26.90 23.12
C ALA A 45 6.85 26.24 23.76
N ARG A 46 7.02 25.63 24.95
CA ARG A 46 5.91 25.04 25.72
C ARG A 46 4.95 26.10 26.26
N ALA A 47 5.46 27.22 26.76
CA ALA A 47 4.62 28.34 27.21
C ALA A 47 3.77 28.89 26.06
N ARG A 48 4.38 29.11 24.89
CA ARG A 48 3.67 29.57 23.69
C ARG A 48 2.62 28.58 23.19
N LEU A 49 2.92 27.28 23.22
CA LEU A 49 1.94 26.24 22.89
C LEU A 49 0.77 26.21 23.87
N PHE A 50 1.04 26.41 25.16
CA PHE A 50 0.00 26.48 26.18
C PHE A 50 -0.92 27.69 25.97
N ASP A 51 -0.36 28.87 25.69
CA ASP A 51 -1.10 30.10 25.41
C ASP A 51 -1.91 29.99 24.12
N ALA A 52 -1.30 29.49 23.03
CA ALA A 52 -1.98 29.25 21.76
C ALA A 52 -3.14 28.26 21.91
N ARG A 53 -2.93 27.17 22.66
CA ARG A 53 -3.97 26.18 22.96
C ARG A 53 -5.10 26.78 23.80
N SER A 54 -4.79 27.60 24.81
CA SER A 54 -5.81 28.25 25.63
C SER A 54 -6.67 29.20 24.79
N THR A 55 -6.03 29.92 23.86
CA THR A 55 -6.68 30.83 22.92
C THR A 55 -7.61 30.06 21.98
N VAL A 56 -7.13 28.99 21.34
CA VAL A 56 -7.95 28.13 20.47
C VAL A 56 -9.12 27.50 21.23
N VAL A 57 -8.91 27.04 22.47
CA VAL A 57 -9.99 26.48 23.30
C VAL A 57 -11.03 27.56 23.67
N ASN A 58 -10.62 28.80 23.90
CA ASN A 58 -11.52 29.90 24.19
C ASN A 58 -12.31 30.35 22.94
N GLU A 59 -11.66 30.42 21.78
CA GLU A 59 -12.30 30.67 20.48
C GLU A 59 -13.28 29.53 20.11
N LEU A 60 -12.89 28.27 20.31
CA LEU A 60 -13.76 27.11 20.11
C LEU A 60 -14.92 27.04 21.11
N ARG A 61 -14.77 27.61 22.33
CA ARG A 61 -15.90 27.77 23.27
C ARG A 61 -16.87 28.86 22.81
N ALA A 62 -16.38 29.88 22.11
CA ALA A 62 -17.22 30.93 21.51
C ALA A 62 -17.97 30.40 20.28
N LEU A 63 -17.35 29.52 19.49
CA LEU A 63 -18.00 28.75 18.44
C LEU A 63 -18.90 27.67 19.07
N ARG A 64 -20.17 28.00 19.30
CA ARG A 64 -21.19 27.00 19.62
C ARG A 64 -21.26 26.01 18.46
N LEU A 65 -20.54 24.89 18.53
CA LEU A 65 -20.65 23.82 17.53
C LEU A 65 -22.10 23.36 17.34
N SER A 66 -22.93 23.47 18.39
CA SER A 66 -24.38 23.23 18.31
C SER A 66 -25.15 24.24 17.44
N ALA A 67 -24.55 25.36 17.04
CA ALA A 67 -25.12 26.37 16.16
C ALA A 67 -24.73 26.14 14.68
N LEU A 68 -23.84 25.19 14.39
CA LEU A 68 -23.58 24.81 13.01
C LEU A 68 -24.81 24.10 12.41
N PRO A 69 -25.23 24.48 11.19
CA PRO A 69 -26.26 23.75 10.46
C PRO A 69 -25.89 22.27 10.27
N ARG A 70 -26.90 21.39 10.19
CA ARG A 70 -26.70 19.94 10.07
C ARG A 70 -25.93 19.59 8.79
N GLU A 71 -26.14 20.35 7.73
CA GLU A 71 -25.49 20.23 6.43
C GLU A 71 -23.97 20.42 6.56
N VAL A 72 -23.54 21.39 7.38
CA VAL A 72 -22.13 21.64 7.64
C VAL A 72 -21.50 20.48 8.40
N PHE A 73 -22.21 19.91 9.38
CA PHE A 73 -21.77 18.68 10.05
C PHE A 73 -21.67 17.49 9.08
N SER A 74 -22.65 17.29 8.21
CA SER A 74 -22.59 16.23 7.19
C SER A 74 -21.36 16.37 6.31
N ILE A 75 -21.07 17.58 5.83
CA ILE A 75 -19.86 17.87 5.04
C ILE A 75 -18.59 17.56 5.85
N ILE A 76 -18.48 18.09 7.07
CA ILE A 76 -17.33 17.83 7.95
C ILE A 76 -17.15 16.33 8.15
N PHE A 77 -18.22 15.59 8.45
CA PHE A 77 -18.18 14.15 8.67
C PHE A 77 -17.73 13.40 7.42
N THR A 78 -18.17 13.81 6.23
CA THR A 78 -17.69 13.16 4.98
C THR A 78 -16.19 13.37 4.77
N PHE A 79 -15.63 14.50 5.21
CA PHE A 79 -14.19 14.74 5.21
C PHE A 79 -13.42 14.00 6.32
N THR A 80 -14.12 13.42 7.32
CA THR A 80 -13.49 12.55 8.33
C THR A 80 -13.34 11.09 7.88
N LEU A 81 -13.74 10.76 6.64
CA LEU A 81 -13.52 9.42 6.10
C LEU A 81 -12.08 9.29 5.62
N ASP A 82 -11.29 8.46 6.30
CA ASP A 82 -9.88 8.22 5.99
C ASP A 82 -9.67 7.37 4.71
N GLY A 83 -10.70 7.21 3.86
CA GLY A 83 -10.77 6.22 2.78
C GLY A 83 -10.86 4.76 3.25
N ASP A 84 -10.55 4.50 4.51
CA ASP A 84 -10.57 3.20 5.15
C ASP A 84 -11.94 2.97 5.81
N ALA A 85 -12.95 2.61 5.01
CA ALA A 85 -14.33 2.39 5.46
C ALA A 85 -14.52 1.09 6.28
N ARG A 86 -13.51 0.69 7.05
CA ARG A 86 -13.57 -0.47 7.96
C ARG A 86 -14.41 -0.08 9.18
N PRO A 87 -15.51 -0.80 9.48
CA PRO A 87 -16.30 -0.55 10.68
C PRO A 87 -15.45 -0.67 11.94
N SER A 88 -15.11 0.45 12.55
CA SER A 88 -14.39 0.50 13.82
C SER A 88 -15.05 1.53 14.71
N LYS A 89 -15.31 1.16 15.97
CA LYS A 89 -15.86 2.11 16.97
C LYS A 89 -14.95 3.33 17.19
N LEU A 90 -13.68 3.22 16.81
CA LEU A 90 -12.67 4.26 16.94
C LEU A 90 -12.51 5.10 15.67
N LYS A 91 -13.17 4.76 14.57
CA LYS A 91 -13.08 5.48 13.30
C LYS A 91 -14.45 5.96 12.83
N ALA A 92 -14.48 6.98 11.97
CA ALA A 92 -15.68 7.37 11.27
C ALA A 92 -16.15 6.21 10.36
N PRO A 93 -17.48 6.04 10.16
CA PRO A 93 -18.56 6.86 10.71
C PRO A 93 -19.01 6.48 12.12
N LEU A 94 -18.59 5.33 12.66
CA LEU A 94 -19.12 4.82 13.94
C LEU A 94 -18.74 5.69 15.14
N VAL A 95 -17.53 6.24 15.19
CA VAL A 95 -17.09 7.13 16.29
C VAL A 95 -17.99 8.37 16.41
N LEU A 96 -18.55 8.85 15.29
CA LEU A 96 -19.45 10.01 15.25
C LEU A 96 -20.78 9.72 15.96
N LEU A 97 -21.18 8.44 16.01
CA LEU A 97 -22.38 8.00 16.73
C LEU A 97 -22.20 8.06 18.25
N GLU A 98 -20.97 8.17 18.78
CA GLU A 98 -20.69 8.12 20.21
C GLU A 98 -20.43 9.51 20.83
N VAL A 99 -20.30 10.57 20.03
CA VAL A 99 -19.94 11.91 20.52
C VAL A 99 -21.08 12.59 21.27
N CYS A 100 -22.21 12.85 20.60
CA CYS A 100 -23.40 13.44 21.19
C CYS A 100 -24.65 13.09 20.36
N ARG A 101 -25.85 13.41 20.88
CA ARG A 101 -27.11 13.13 20.16
C ARG A 101 -27.17 13.81 18.80
N LEU A 102 -26.79 15.09 18.70
CA LEU A 102 -26.78 15.82 17.44
C LEU A 102 -25.88 15.15 16.39
N TRP A 103 -24.66 14.76 16.78
CA TRP A 103 -23.71 14.12 15.86
C TRP A 103 -24.19 12.75 15.42
N ARG A 104 -24.75 11.96 16.35
CA ARG A 104 -25.39 10.70 16.02
C ARG A 104 -26.51 10.89 15.00
N ASP A 105 -27.42 11.83 15.24
CA ASP A 105 -28.54 12.10 14.34
C ASP A 105 -28.04 12.52 12.95
N VAL A 106 -27.07 13.44 12.89
CA VAL A 106 -26.50 13.89 11.61
C VAL A 106 -25.81 12.74 10.88
N ALA A 107 -24.95 11.97 11.56
CA ALA A 107 -24.24 10.86 10.96
C ALA A 107 -25.19 9.76 10.45
N LEU A 108 -26.25 9.44 11.22
CA LEU A 108 -27.30 8.51 10.79
C LEU A 108 -28.08 9.04 9.57
N SER A 109 -28.30 10.35 9.50
CA SER A 109 -29.02 10.99 8.39
C SER A 109 -28.15 11.34 7.17
N THR A 110 -26.87 10.96 7.16
CA THR A 110 -25.92 11.28 6.07
C THR A 110 -25.52 9.99 5.35
N PRO A 111 -26.27 9.55 4.31
CA PRO A 111 -26.02 8.30 3.59
C PRO A 111 -24.59 8.15 3.07
N GLN A 112 -23.94 9.26 2.68
CA GLN A 112 -22.59 9.28 2.12
C GLN A 112 -21.56 8.67 3.07
N LEU A 113 -21.77 8.78 4.39
CA LEU A 113 -20.91 8.18 5.41
C LEU A 113 -20.92 6.64 5.40
N TRP A 114 -21.95 6.05 4.80
CA TRP A 114 -22.21 4.62 4.79
C TRP A 114 -22.04 4.02 3.38
N ALA A 115 -21.67 4.83 2.38
CA ALA A 115 -21.64 4.44 0.97
C ALA A 115 -20.43 3.56 0.62
N GLU A 116 -19.36 3.65 1.41
CA GLU A 116 -18.21 2.76 1.33
C GLU A 116 -18.21 1.81 2.53
N LEU A 117 -17.85 0.55 2.30
CA LEU A 117 -17.75 -0.46 3.34
C LEU A 117 -16.61 -1.42 3.05
N VAL A 118 -15.63 -1.48 3.95
CA VAL A 118 -14.60 -2.54 3.94
C VAL A 118 -14.99 -3.58 4.98
N TRP A 119 -15.50 -4.70 4.50
CA TRP A 119 -15.90 -5.83 5.30
C TRP A 119 -14.73 -6.79 5.54
N THR A 120 -14.41 -7.04 6.80
CA THR A 120 -13.45 -8.10 7.18
C THR A 120 -14.15 -9.37 7.64
N LEU A 121 -13.94 -10.49 6.95
CA LEU A 121 -14.43 -11.81 7.36
C LEU A 121 -13.57 -12.34 8.52
N SER A 122 -14.19 -12.55 9.68
CA SER A 122 -13.58 -13.10 10.90
C SER A 122 -14.47 -14.16 11.53
N LYS A 123 -13.87 -15.22 12.09
CA LYS A 123 -14.58 -16.30 12.80
C LYS A 123 -15.33 -15.82 14.05
N LYS A 124 -14.94 -14.67 14.63
CA LYS A 124 -15.51 -14.15 15.89
C LYS A 124 -16.70 -13.20 15.69
N ASN A 125 -17.06 -12.88 14.45
CA ASN A 125 -17.88 -11.71 14.13
C ASN A 125 -19.39 -11.95 14.12
N GLY A 126 -19.91 -12.99 14.80
CA GLY A 126 -21.35 -13.28 14.80
C GLY A 126 -22.24 -12.11 15.25
N LYS A 127 -21.73 -11.21 16.12
CA LYS A 127 -22.44 -9.97 16.52
C LYS A 127 -22.25 -8.81 15.52
N GLU A 128 -21.06 -8.65 14.94
CA GLU A 128 -20.77 -7.58 13.97
C GLU A 128 -21.49 -7.82 12.64
N GLN A 129 -21.82 -9.07 12.31
CA GLN A 129 -22.61 -9.42 11.13
C GLN A 129 -23.99 -8.76 11.09
N ASN A 130 -24.63 -8.53 12.25
CA ASN A 130 -25.92 -7.85 12.30
C ASN A 130 -25.82 -6.37 11.89
N ASN A 131 -24.64 -5.76 11.99
CA ASN A 131 -24.44 -4.35 11.65
C ASN A 131 -24.37 -4.14 10.13
N LEU A 132 -24.23 -5.19 9.30
CA LEU A 132 -24.23 -5.03 7.84
C LEU A 132 -25.55 -4.47 7.35
N ALA A 133 -26.65 -5.10 7.76
CA ALA A 133 -27.97 -4.75 7.30
C ALA A 133 -28.31 -3.30 7.67
N ASP A 134 -27.88 -2.86 8.86
CA ASP A 134 -28.05 -1.47 9.29
C ASP A 134 -27.15 -0.51 8.49
N TRP A 135 -25.90 -0.87 8.23
CA TRP A 135 -24.99 -0.08 7.38
C TRP A 135 -25.55 0.06 5.96
N VAL A 136 -26.06 -1.05 5.45
CA VAL A 136 -26.75 -1.14 4.17
C VAL A 136 -28.00 -0.27 4.19
N ALA A 137 -28.88 -0.37 5.17
CA ALA A 137 -30.06 0.49 5.24
C ALA A 137 -29.70 1.99 5.26
N ARG A 138 -28.61 2.37 5.94
CA ARG A 138 -28.20 3.78 6.14
C ARG A 138 -27.69 4.48 4.89
N ALA A 139 -26.95 3.80 4.00
CA ALA A 139 -26.52 4.46 2.76
C ALA A 139 -27.62 4.59 1.68
N GLY A 140 -28.85 4.12 1.95
CA GLY A 140 -30.02 4.35 1.10
C GLY A 140 -29.86 3.86 -0.35
N GLY A 141 -30.20 4.72 -1.32
CA GLY A 141 -30.09 4.39 -2.76
C GLY A 141 -28.72 4.69 -3.38
N LEU A 142 -27.72 5.08 -2.60
CA LEU A 142 -26.42 5.43 -3.17
C LEU A 142 -25.73 4.19 -3.78
N SER A 143 -24.98 4.44 -4.85
CA SER A 143 -24.04 3.54 -5.51
C SER A 143 -22.91 3.23 -4.55
N ARG A 144 -22.64 1.96 -4.24
CA ARG A 144 -21.78 1.58 -3.11
C ARG A 144 -20.57 0.77 -3.51
N ARG A 145 -19.47 1.05 -2.80
CA ARG A 145 -18.23 0.27 -2.83
C ARG A 145 -18.20 -0.68 -1.66
N LEU A 146 -18.21 -1.97 -1.95
CA LEU A 146 -18.01 -3.04 -0.98
C LEU A 146 -16.68 -3.72 -1.23
N THR A 147 -15.78 -3.66 -0.25
CA THR A 147 -14.54 -4.44 -0.27
C THR A 147 -14.66 -5.57 0.75
N VAL A 148 -14.51 -6.82 0.32
CA VAL A 148 -14.51 -7.99 1.20
C VAL A 148 -13.09 -8.51 1.32
N ALA A 149 -12.55 -8.53 2.53
CA ALA A 149 -11.21 -9.02 2.86
C ALA A 149 -11.27 -9.98 4.06
N PRO A 150 -10.31 -10.89 4.29
CA PRO A 150 -10.22 -11.60 5.55
C PRO A 150 -9.66 -10.70 6.66
N SER A 151 -9.98 -11.01 7.92
CA SER A 151 -9.51 -10.18 9.04
C SER A 151 -8.03 -10.39 9.39
N VAL A 152 -7.43 -11.52 9.01
CA VAL A 152 -6.01 -11.83 9.25
C VAL A 152 -5.46 -12.53 7.99
N PRO A 153 -4.38 -12.02 7.38
CA PRO A 153 -3.77 -12.62 6.19
C PRO A 153 -3.27 -14.07 6.39
N SER A 154 -2.95 -14.45 7.63
CA SER A 154 -2.32 -15.75 7.96
C SER A 154 -3.28 -16.85 8.41
N LEU A 155 -4.60 -16.63 8.38
CA LEU A 155 -5.56 -17.68 8.75
C LEU A 155 -5.58 -18.77 7.67
N PRO A 156 -5.43 -20.06 8.03
CA PRO A 156 -5.51 -21.15 7.06
C PRO A 156 -6.87 -21.12 6.37
N ARG A 157 -6.87 -21.33 5.04
CA ARG A 157 -8.00 -21.29 4.08
C ARG A 157 -9.25 -22.14 4.46
N SER A 158 -9.22 -22.80 5.62
CA SER A 158 -10.35 -23.50 6.24
C SER A 158 -11.57 -22.59 6.37
N GLU A 159 -12.68 -23.06 5.82
CA GLU A 159 -13.97 -22.37 5.64
C GLU A 159 -14.33 -21.44 6.79
N VAL A 160 -14.20 -20.13 6.55
CA VAL A 160 -14.93 -19.15 7.34
C VAL A 160 -16.39 -19.32 6.94
N ALA A 161 -17.20 -19.89 7.83
CA ALA A 161 -18.64 -20.00 7.63
C ALA A 161 -19.23 -18.59 7.48
N VAL A 162 -19.50 -18.20 6.23
CA VAL A 162 -20.20 -16.96 5.94
C VAL A 162 -21.67 -17.17 6.29
N SER A 163 -22.20 -16.33 7.18
CA SER A 163 -23.58 -16.41 7.64
C SER A 163 -24.56 -16.20 6.49
N LYS A 164 -25.62 -17.01 6.44
CA LYS A 164 -26.74 -16.85 5.49
C LYS A 164 -27.27 -15.41 5.47
N ARG A 165 -27.34 -14.75 6.64
CA ARG A 165 -27.80 -13.37 6.76
C ARG A 165 -26.93 -12.36 6.00
N LEU A 166 -25.63 -12.62 5.88
CA LEU A 166 -24.76 -11.75 5.10
C LEU A 166 -25.13 -11.83 3.63
N PHE A 167 -25.32 -13.04 3.11
CA PHE A 167 -25.77 -13.23 1.74
C PHE A 167 -27.14 -12.61 1.51
N ASP A 168 -28.10 -12.80 2.42
CA ASP A 168 -29.42 -12.18 2.32
C ASP A 168 -29.32 -10.63 2.28
N ALA A 169 -28.42 -10.03 3.07
CA ALA A 169 -28.18 -8.59 3.06
C ALA A 169 -27.54 -8.12 1.74
N LEU A 170 -26.57 -8.87 1.21
CA LEU A 170 -25.94 -8.58 -0.09
C LEU A 170 -26.95 -8.69 -1.25
N VAL A 171 -27.89 -9.63 -1.18
CA VAL A 171 -28.96 -9.78 -2.20
C VAL A 171 -29.82 -8.52 -2.29
N SER A 172 -30.06 -7.83 -1.17
CA SER A 172 -30.86 -6.60 -1.15
C SER A 172 -30.08 -5.34 -1.54
N PHE A 173 -28.79 -5.47 -1.83
CA PHE A 173 -27.86 -4.35 -1.86
C PHE A 173 -27.51 -3.93 -3.30
N PRO A 174 -27.80 -2.67 -3.71
CA PRO A 174 -27.34 -2.15 -4.99
C PRO A 174 -25.83 -1.86 -4.91
N ILE A 175 -25.03 -2.87 -5.22
CA ILE A 175 -23.57 -2.75 -5.30
C ILE A 175 -23.21 -2.24 -6.69
N SER A 176 -22.54 -1.10 -6.76
CA SER A 176 -21.94 -0.65 -8.01
C SER A 176 -20.50 -1.10 -8.13
N ASP A 177 -19.77 -1.17 -7.01
CA ASP A 177 -18.36 -1.54 -6.98
C ASP A 177 -18.13 -2.66 -5.98
N LEU A 178 -17.75 -3.84 -6.47
CA LEU A 178 -17.40 -4.98 -5.62
C LEU A 178 -15.91 -5.29 -5.76
N HIS A 179 -15.20 -5.27 -4.65
CA HIS A 179 -13.79 -5.68 -4.55
C HIS A 179 -13.68 -6.90 -3.64
N LEU A 180 -13.17 -8.02 -4.18
CA LEU A 180 -12.88 -9.24 -3.42
C LEU A 180 -11.36 -9.37 -3.29
N ALA A 181 -10.84 -9.43 -2.06
CA ALA A 181 -9.40 -9.52 -1.80
C ALA A 181 -8.84 -10.93 -2.11
N SER A 182 -7.55 -11.04 -2.44
CA SER A 182 -6.90 -12.29 -2.90
C SER A 182 -6.87 -13.40 -1.86
N GLU A 183 -6.94 -13.02 -0.60
CA GLU A 183 -6.84 -13.95 0.51
C GLU A 183 -8.17 -14.68 0.77
N LEU A 184 -9.26 -14.35 0.05
CA LEU A 184 -10.52 -15.06 0.12
C LEU A 184 -10.44 -16.40 -0.63
N SER A 185 -10.95 -17.48 -0.02
CA SER A 185 -10.99 -18.78 -0.70
C SER A 185 -11.99 -18.79 -1.85
N ALA A 186 -11.69 -19.56 -2.91
CA ALA A 186 -12.57 -19.78 -4.06
C ALA A 186 -14.02 -20.08 -3.65
N THR A 187 -14.22 -20.95 -2.66
CA THR A 187 -15.56 -21.31 -2.17
C THR A 187 -16.31 -20.11 -1.61
N VAL A 188 -15.64 -19.24 -0.84
CA VAL A 188 -16.26 -18.04 -0.26
C VAL A 188 -16.60 -17.04 -1.37
N GLN A 189 -15.66 -16.80 -2.26
CA GLN A 189 -15.88 -15.89 -3.39
C GLN A 189 -17.04 -16.40 -4.29
N SER A 190 -17.16 -17.71 -4.51
CA SER A 190 -18.20 -18.33 -5.35
C SER A 190 -19.57 -18.16 -4.71
N ARG A 191 -19.63 -18.32 -3.39
CA ARG A 191 -20.87 -18.10 -2.64
C ARG A 191 -21.27 -16.62 -2.62
N ILE A 192 -20.32 -15.69 -2.49
CA ILE A 192 -20.59 -14.25 -2.58
C ILE A 192 -21.13 -13.94 -3.98
N PHE A 193 -20.46 -14.44 -5.01
CA PHE A 193 -20.85 -14.24 -6.39
C PHE A 193 -22.27 -14.77 -6.66
N LYS A 194 -22.53 -16.05 -6.34
CA LYS A 194 -23.85 -16.68 -6.46
C LYS A 194 -24.93 -15.93 -5.71
N ALA A 195 -24.67 -15.49 -4.48
CA ALA A 195 -25.64 -14.72 -3.70
C ALA A 195 -25.95 -13.36 -4.34
N CYS A 196 -24.96 -12.70 -4.94
CA CYS A 196 -25.14 -11.36 -5.47
C CYS A 196 -25.62 -11.33 -6.94
N THR A 197 -25.67 -12.47 -7.63
CA THR A 197 -26.09 -12.58 -9.04
C THR A 197 -27.40 -11.84 -9.36
N SER A 198 -28.39 -11.86 -8.45
CA SER A 198 -29.68 -11.18 -8.65
C SER A 198 -29.64 -9.66 -8.41
N SER A 199 -28.62 -9.16 -7.72
CA SER A 199 -28.50 -7.77 -7.22
C SER A 199 -27.59 -6.90 -8.06
N PHE A 200 -26.77 -7.53 -8.91
CA PHE A 200 -25.74 -6.89 -9.71
C PHE A 200 -26.24 -6.19 -10.98
N SER A 201 -27.56 -5.98 -11.14
CA SER A 201 -28.06 -5.13 -12.23
C SER A 201 -27.50 -3.70 -12.18
N THR A 202 -27.00 -3.27 -11.01
CA THR A 202 -26.34 -1.98 -10.79
C THR A 202 -24.82 -2.06 -10.75
N LEU A 203 -24.22 -3.26 -10.84
CA LEU A 203 -22.78 -3.44 -10.72
C LEU A 203 -22.08 -2.85 -11.95
N GLN A 204 -21.27 -1.83 -11.72
CA GLN A 204 -20.49 -1.12 -12.72
C GLN A 204 -19.02 -1.53 -12.72
N ARG A 205 -18.46 -1.85 -11.54
CA ARG A 205 -17.07 -2.26 -11.35
C ARG A 205 -16.98 -3.54 -10.53
N LEU A 206 -16.32 -4.55 -11.08
CA LEU A 206 -16.02 -5.79 -10.39
C LEU A 206 -14.50 -5.97 -10.35
N SER A 207 -13.94 -6.12 -9.17
CA SER A 207 -12.52 -6.41 -8.96
C SER A 207 -12.39 -7.66 -8.13
N ILE A 208 -11.80 -8.70 -8.72
CA ILE A 208 -11.55 -9.96 -8.05
C ILE A 208 -10.05 -10.16 -7.99
N ARG A 209 -9.53 -10.32 -6.78
CA ARG A 209 -8.17 -10.76 -6.52
C ARG A 209 -8.21 -12.24 -6.13
N GLY A 210 -7.30 -13.07 -6.66
CA GLY A 210 -7.06 -14.43 -6.17
C GLY A 210 -7.54 -15.58 -7.07
N THR A 211 -8.17 -16.60 -6.47
CA THR A 211 -8.26 -17.96 -7.02
C THR A 211 -9.05 -18.11 -8.35
N PRO A 212 -8.58 -18.95 -9.29
CA PRO A 212 -9.12 -19.05 -10.67
C PRO A 212 -10.52 -19.67 -10.79
N LEU A 213 -10.97 -20.47 -9.80
CA LEU A 213 -12.20 -21.27 -9.86
C LEU A 213 -13.50 -20.48 -10.09
N LEU A 214 -13.48 -19.16 -9.91
CA LEU A 214 -14.68 -18.32 -10.00
C LEU A 214 -15.01 -17.89 -11.41
N VAL A 215 -14.00 -17.83 -12.27
CA VAL A 215 -14.16 -17.11 -13.54
C VAL A 215 -15.08 -17.87 -14.49
N SER A 216 -15.09 -19.21 -14.41
CA SER A 216 -16.08 -20.02 -15.11
C SER A 216 -17.51 -19.77 -14.63
N GLU A 217 -17.70 -19.31 -13.39
CA GLU A 217 -19.01 -18.94 -12.81
C GLU A 217 -19.44 -17.50 -13.11
N ILE A 218 -18.56 -16.64 -13.64
CA ILE A 218 -18.86 -15.22 -13.96
C ILE A 218 -19.93 -15.07 -15.07
N ASN A 219 -20.29 -16.15 -15.75
CA ASN A 219 -20.88 -16.13 -17.08
C ASN A 219 -22.29 -15.54 -17.27
N LEU A 220 -23.07 -15.10 -16.27
CA LEU A 220 -24.53 -14.99 -16.50
C LEU A 220 -25.30 -13.77 -15.97
N CYS A 221 -24.71 -12.74 -15.34
CA CYS A 221 -25.56 -11.75 -14.62
C CYS A 221 -25.25 -10.25 -14.78
N PHE A 222 -24.29 -9.86 -15.63
CA PHE A 222 -23.74 -8.50 -15.61
C PHE A 222 -24.12 -7.62 -16.79
N GLN A 223 -25.40 -7.29 -16.95
CA GLN A 223 -25.83 -6.43 -18.07
C GLN A 223 -25.23 -5.01 -18.04
N SER A 224 -24.93 -4.50 -16.83
CA SER A 224 -24.50 -3.11 -16.61
C SER A 224 -22.99 -2.95 -16.31
N LEU A 225 -22.21 -4.03 -16.38
CA LEU A 225 -20.82 -4.01 -15.95
C LEU A 225 -19.93 -3.29 -16.95
N SER A 226 -19.55 -2.06 -16.60
CA SER A 226 -18.69 -1.21 -17.43
C SER A 226 -17.19 -1.46 -17.22
N LYS A 227 -16.78 -2.03 -16.09
CA LYS A 227 -15.38 -2.25 -15.72
C LYS A 227 -15.21 -3.59 -14.99
N LEU A 228 -14.31 -4.41 -15.50
CA LEU A 228 -13.95 -5.70 -14.88
C LEU A 228 -12.43 -5.76 -14.69
N THR A 229 -12.01 -6.10 -13.48
CA THR A 229 -10.61 -6.29 -13.10
C THR A 229 -10.47 -7.66 -12.43
N LEU A 230 -9.88 -8.61 -13.14
CA LEU A 230 -9.50 -9.93 -12.64
C LEU A 230 -8.00 -9.91 -12.41
N THR A 231 -7.60 -10.05 -11.16
CA THR A 231 -6.21 -9.94 -10.73
C THR A 231 -5.86 -11.20 -9.95
N SER A 232 -4.68 -11.75 -10.16
CA SER A 232 -4.29 -13.01 -9.55
C SER A 232 -2.88 -12.93 -9.00
N ASP A 233 -2.71 -13.41 -7.78
CA ASP A 233 -1.40 -13.57 -7.14
C ASP A 233 -0.90 -15.03 -7.25
N TRP A 234 -1.38 -15.82 -8.21
CA TRP A 234 -1.02 -17.24 -8.36
C TRP A 234 0.06 -17.47 -9.41
N ASP A 235 0.91 -18.46 -9.14
CA ASP A 235 2.11 -18.85 -9.90
C ASP A 235 1.77 -19.30 -11.33
N SER A 236 2.60 -18.95 -12.32
CA SER A 236 2.41 -19.15 -13.78
C SER A 236 2.14 -20.60 -14.23
N THR A 237 2.28 -21.55 -13.32
CA THR A 237 2.17 -22.99 -13.57
C THR A 237 0.74 -23.53 -13.69
N MET A 238 -0.30 -22.71 -13.43
CA MET A 238 -1.69 -23.17 -13.51
C MET A 238 -2.32 -22.88 -14.88
N LEU A 239 -3.27 -23.74 -15.27
CA LEU A 239 -3.93 -23.67 -16.57
C LEU A 239 -4.49 -22.26 -16.89
N PRO A 240 -4.40 -21.83 -18.15
CA PRO A 240 -4.89 -20.56 -18.64
C PRO A 240 -6.37 -20.38 -18.34
N LEU A 241 -6.76 -19.15 -18.06
CA LEU A 241 -8.12 -18.82 -17.71
C LEU A 241 -9.05 -18.88 -18.94
N ASP A 242 -9.93 -19.88 -19.00
CA ASP A 242 -10.97 -19.98 -20.04
C ASP A 242 -12.20 -19.13 -19.69
N LEU A 243 -12.26 -17.93 -20.26
CA LEU A 243 -13.43 -17.05 -20.18
C LEU A 243 -14.39 -17.39 -21.32
N LYS A 244 -15.62 -17.82 -20.98
CA LYS A 244 -16.69 -18.04 -21.97
C LYS A 244 -17.35 -16.73 -22.38
N VAL A 245 -16.56 -15.86 -23.01
CA VAL A 245 -16.94 -14.51 -23.46
C VAL A 245 -18.22 -14.51 -24.31
N GLU A 246 -18.45 -15.55 -25.11
CA GLU A 246 -19.63 -15.70 -25.98
C GLU A 246 -20.96 -15.73 -25.20
N GLN A 247 -20.93 -16.14 -23.93
CA GLN A 247 -22.14 -16.28 -23.09
C GLN A 247 -22.41 -15.04 -22.22
N ALA A 248 -21.46 -14.12 -22.15
CA ALA A 248 -21.51 -13.02 -21.21
C ALA A 248 -21.92 -11.69 -21.88
N PRO A 249 -22.69 -10.84 -21.18
CA PRO A 249 -23.13 -9.54 -21.70
C PRO A 249 -22.02 -8.47 -21.64
N PHE A 250 -20.83 -8.75 -22.18
CA PHE A 250 -19.69 -7.82 -22.14
C PHE A 250 -19.74 -6.70 -23.18
N THR A 251 -20.87 -6.51 -23.86
CA THR A 251 -21.06 -5.44 -24.85
C THR A 251 -21.02 -4.04 -24.26
N THR A 252 -21.25 -3.89 -22.94
CA THR A 252 -21.17 -2.62 -22.21
C THR A 252 -19.81 -2.37 -21.55
N LEU A 253 -18.89 -3.34 -21.64
CA LEU A 253 -17.62 -3.29 -20.93
C LEU A 253 -16.66 -2.30 -21.60
N THR A 254 -16.27 -1.26 -20.87
CA THR A 254 -15.36 -0.19 -21.33
C THR A 254 -13.93 -0.36 -20.84
N PHE A 255 -13.73 -1.12 -19.76
CA PHE A 255 -12.42 -1.43 -19.20
C PHE A 255 -12.36 -2.90 -18.78
N LEU A 256 -11.35 -3.62 -19.24
CA LEU A 256 -11.05 -4.99 -18.85
C LEU A 256 -9.58 -5.10 -18.44
N GLU A 257 -9.33 -5.64 -17.26
CA GLU A 257 -7.99 -6.01 -16.80
C GLU A 257 -8.02 -7.47 -16.34
N ILE A 258 -7.17 -8.31 -16.92
CA ILE A 258 -7.02 -9.72 -16.58
C ILE A 258 -5.52 -9.97 -16.42
N GLN A 259 -5.05 -10.05 -15.17
CA GLN A 259 -3.67 -10.42 -14.90
C GLN A 259 -3.36 -11.91 -15.05
N PRO A 260 -4.24 -12.88 -14.66
CA PRO A 260 -3.93 -14.27 -14.95
C PRO A 260 -3.86 -14.49 -16.46
N ALA A 261 -2.92 -15.31 -16.90
CA ALA A 261 -2.75 -15.61 -18.29
C ALA A 261 -4.02 -16.22 -18.90
N ILE A 262 -4.44 -15.71 -20.05
CA ILE A 262 -5.52 -16.24 -20.87
C ILE A 262 -4.95 -16.85 -22.16
N SER A 263 -5.66 -17.78 -22.78
CA SER A 263 -5.28 -18.28 -24.09
C SER A 263 -5.47 -17.21 -25.18
N TYR A 264 -4.72 -17.32 -26.29
CA TYR A 264 -4.90 -16.48 -27.48
C TYR A 264 -6.33 -16.56 -28.04
N THR A 265 -6.96 -17.75 -27.98
CA THR A 265 -8.36 -17.93 -28.37
C THR A 265 -9.31 -17.09 -27.49
N THR A 266 -9.10 -17.08 -26.17
CA THR A 266 -9.87 -16.24 -25.25
C THR A 266 -9.63 -14.76 -25.52
N PHE A 267 -8.38 -14.35 -25.75
CA PHE A 267 -8.05 -12.98 -26.12
C PHE A 267 -8.76 -12.56 -27.42
N GLY A 268 -8.73 -13.38 -28.47
CA GLY A 268 -9.44 -13.13 -29.72
C GLY A 268 -10.95 -12.98 -29.53
N ARG A 269 -11.56 -13.80 -28.67
CA ARG A 269 -12.99 -13.68 -28.31
C ARG A 269 -13.28 -12.36 -27.58
N ILE A 270 -12.44 -11.93 -26.65
CA ILE A 270 -12.57 -10.63 -25.98
C ILE A 270 -12.59 -9.51 -27.02
N ILE A 271 -11.63 -9.52 -27.95
CA ILE A 271 -11.54 -8.52 -29.03
C ILE A 271 -12.79 -8.54 -29.92
N LEU A 272 -13.37 -9.71 -30.20
CA LEU A 272 -14.54 -9.82 -31.08
C LEU A 272 -15.85 -9.38 -30.40
N HIS A 273 -16.05 -9.74 -29.13
CA HIS A 273 -17.34 -9.61 -28.46
C HIS A 273 -17.47 -8.37 -27.54
N CYS A 274 -16.36 -7.86 -27.00
CA CYS A 274 -16.37 -6.71 -26.07
C CYS A 274 -16.31 -5.37 -26.82
N THR A 275 -17.22 -5.13 -27.77
CA THR A 275 -17.12 -4.01 -28.74
C THR A 275 -17.07 -2.58 -28.15
N ALA A 276 -17.48 -2.38 -26.89
CA ALA A 276 -17.39 -1.08 -26.20
C ALA A 276 -16.05 -0.83 -25.49
N LEU A 277 -15.11 -1.76 -25.57
CA LEU A 277 -13.88 -1.73 -24.78
C LEU A 277 -12.97 -0.58 -25.21
N GLY A 278 -12.73 0.37 -24.29
CA GLY A 278 -11.77 1.45 -24.48
C GLY A 278 -10.38 1.09 -23.97
N ASN A 279 -10.31 0.31 -22.89
CA ASN A 279 -9.07 -0.05 -22.21
C ASN A 279 -9.01 -1.56 -21.95
N LEU A 280 -7.95 -2.20 -22.42
CA LEU A 280 -7.70 -3.62 -22.23
C LEU A 280 -6.32 -3.81 -21.60
N ALA A 281 -6.24 -4.59 -20.53
CA ALA A 281 -5.00 -5.08 -19.95
C ALA A 281 -5.09 -6.59 -19.78
N VAL A 282 -4.26 -7.37 -20.46
CA VAL A 282 -4.32 -8.84 -20.44
C VAL A 282 -2.93 -9.44 -20.42
N CYS A 283 -2.77 -10.56 -19.70
CA CYS A 283 -1.66 -11.49 -19.91
C CYS A 283 -2.13 -12.63 -20.83
N VAL A 284 -1.37 -12.95 -21.87
CA VAL A 284 -1.70 -13.99 -22.85
C VAL A 284 -0.58 -15.01 -22.88
N GLN A 285 -0.95 -16.28 -22.77
CA GLN A 285 -0.02 -17.41 -22.75
C GLN A 285 -0.31 -18.38 -23.88
N THR A 286 0.74 -19.05 -24.37
CA THR A 286 0.63 -20.17 -25.30
C THR A 286 -0.06 -21.35 -24.62
N THR A 287 -1.10 -21.89 -25.26
CA THR A 287 -1.80 -23.08 -24.77
C THR A 287 -1.82 -24.10 -25.90
N GLU A 288 -1.94 -25.39 -25.58
CA GLU A 288 -2.07 -26.46 -26.59
C GLU A 288 -3.36 -26.34 -27.44
N ASP A 289 -4.24 -25.39 -27.12
CA ASP A 289 -5.47 -25.20 -27.86
C ASP A 289 -5.19 -24.64 -29.25
N VAL A 290 -5.78 -25.27 -30.26
CA VAL A 290 -5.77 -24.78 -31.64
C VAL A 290 -6.26 -23.33 -31.64
N ILE A 291 -5.35 -22.40 -31.97
CA ILE A 291 -5.68 -20.99 -32.10
C ILE A 291 -6.77 -20.88 -33.16
N VAL A 292 -7.98 -20.50 -32.74
CA VAL A 292 -9.06 -20.26 -33.69
C VAL A 292 -8.55 -19.16 -34.62
N ARG A 293 -8.65 -19.40 -35.93
CA ARG A 293 -8.10 -18.54 -37.00
C ARG A 293 -9.20 -17.66 -37.62
N PRO A 294 -9.77 -16.65 -36.93
CA PRO A 294 -10.65 -15.68 -37.57
C PRO A 294 -9.88 -14.95 -38.67
N ARG A 295 -10.57 -14.50 -39.73
CA ARG A 295 -9.92 -13.84 -40.88
C ARG A 295 -9.24 -12.53 -40.45
N GLU A 296 -9.94 -11.69 -39.69
CA GLU A 296 -9.44 -10.42 -39.17
C GLU A 296 -10.07 -10.12 -37.81
N LEU A 297 -9.29 -9.55 -36.88
CA LEU A 297 -9.75 -9.17 -35.54
C LEU A 297 -9.68 -7.66 -35.40
N LEU A 298 -10.79 -7.00 -35.75
CA LEU A 298 -10.92 -5.55 -35.73
C LEU A 298 -11.61 -5.07 -34.45
N HIS A 299 -10.96 -4.19 -33.69
CA HIS A 299 -11.59 -3.51 -32.56
C HIS A 299 -11.47 -1.99 -32.66
N VAL A 300 -12.56 -1.35 -33.07
CA VAL A 300 -12.59 0.07 -33.47
C VAL A 300 -12.49 1.03 -32.27
N ARG A 301 -12.90 0.63 -31.07
CA ARG A 301 -12.98 1.53 -29.90
C ARG A 301 -11.80 1.42 -28.92
N LEU A 302 -10.86 0.51 -29.15
CA LEU A 302 -9.79 0.26 -28.20
C LEU A 302 -8.79 1.41 -28.29
N VAL A 303 -8.63 2.14 -27.18
CA VAL A 303 -7.77 3.32 -27.06
C VAL A 303 -6.46 2.95 -26.37
N GLN A 304 -6.53 2.08 -25.35
CA GLN A 304 -5.37 1.62 -24.60
C GLN A 304 -5.31 0.09 -24.54
N LEU A 305 -4.14 -0.46 -24.85
CA LEU A 305 -3.84 -1.88 -24.76
C LEU A 305 -2.59 -2.10 -23.90
N ARG A 306 -2.70 -2.85 -22.81
CA ARG A 306 -1.57 -3.43 -22.09
C ARG A 306 -1.57 -4.93 -22.35
N LEU A 307 -0.59 -5.42 -23.08
CA LEU A 307 -0.47 -6.82 -23.46
C LEU A 307 0.79 -7.38 -22.82
N CYS A 308 0.59 -8.33 -21.93
CA CYS A 308 1.67 -9.14 -21.40
C CYS A 308 1.67 -10.48 -22.13
N LEU A 309 2.84 -10.91 -22.61
CA LEU A 309 3.02 -12.20 -23.25
C LEU A 309 3.77 -13.12 -22.31
N GLU A 310 3.45 -14.41 -22.35
CA GLU A 310 4.10 -15.43 -21.55
C GLU A 310 4.39 -16.64 -22.46
N GLU A 311 5.67 -17.00 -22.55
CA GLU A 311 6.11 -18.20 -23.27
C GLU A 311 6.15 -19.40 -22.33
N HIS A 312 5.72 -20.55 -22.82
CA HIS A 312 6.01 -21.80 -22.14
C HIS A 312 7.34 -22.35 -22.65
N GLY A 313 8.34 -22.40 -21.77
CA GLY A 313 9.73 -22.79 -22.06
C GLY A 313 9.98 -24.25 -22.47
N ASN A 314 9.03 -24.92 -23.11
CA ASN A 314 9.27 -26.22 -23.75
C ASN A 314 9.91 -25.98 -25.13
N SER A 315 11.22 -25.74 -25.13
CA SER A 315 12.06 -25.32 -26.28
C SER A 315 12.00 -26.23 -27.53
N GLU A 316 11.45 -27.44 -27.44
CA GLU A 316 11.41 -28.40 -28.55
C GLU A 316 10.03 -28.53 -29.22
N LEU A 317 8.96 -28.02 -28.59
CA LEU A 317 7.60 -28.21 -29.09
C LEU A 317 7.01 -26.89 -29.60
N ASP A 318 6.90 -26.87 -30.93
CA ASP A 318 6.05 -26.05 -31.78
C ASP A 318 6.53 -24.66 -32.22
N GLN A 319 7.53 -24.64 -33.12
CA GLN A 319 7.67 -23.59 -34.15
C GLN A 319 6.32 -23.26 -34.81
N GLN A 320 5.46 -24.28 -34.97
CA GLN A 320 4.08 -24.12 -35.45
C GLN A 320 3.22 -23.24 -34.53
N ALA A 321 3.35 -23.36 -33.20
CA ALA A 321 2.63 -22.54 -32.24
C ALA A 321 3.14 -21.09 -32.28
N ALA A 322 4.45 -20.89 -32.38
CA ALA A 322 5.04 -19.56 -32.60
C ALA A 322 4.55 -18.93 -33.91
N ASP A 323 4.48 -19.72 -35.00
CA ASP A 323 3.93 -19.28 -36.28
C ASP A 323 2.44 -18.95 -36.18
N ASP A 324 1.65 -19.76 -35.47
CA ASP A 324 0.22 -19.52 -35.25
C ASP A 324 -0.04 -18.27 -34.39
N GLN A 325 0.82 -18.00 -33.41
CA GLN A 325 0.77 -16.79 -32.59
C GLN A 325 1.14 -15.56 -33.40
N ARG A 326 2.22 -15.63 -34.16
CA ARG A 326 2.61 -14.58 -35.10
C ARG A 326 1.46 -14.29 -36.04
N ASP A 327 0.87 -15.31 -36.66
CA ASP A 327 -0.26 -15.18 -37.56
C ASP A 327 -1.50 -14.60 -36.89
N PHE A 328 -1.74 -14.91 -35.62
CA PHE A 328 -2.82 -14.32 -34.83
C PHE A 328 -2.58 -12.82 -34.60
N LEU A 329 -1.38 -12.44 -34.13
CA LEU A 329 -1.00 -11.05 -33.89
C LEU A 329 -1.05 -10.23 -35.18
N LYS A 330 -0.62 -10.81 -36.31
CA LYS A 330 -0.71 -10.22 -37.66
C LYS A 330 -2.12 -9.87 -38.10
N ARG A 331 -3.16 -10.42 -37.46
CA ARG A 331 -4.59 -10.17 -37.80
C ARG A 331 -5.27 -9.15 -36.90
N LEU A 332 -4.61 -8.70 -35.83
CA LEU A 332 -5.16 -7.70 -34.93
C LEU A 332 -5.18 -6.32 -35.60
N ARG A 333 -6.30 -5.61 -35.49
CA ARG A 333 -6.49 -4.26 -36.07
C ARG A 333 -7.11 -3.34 -35.02
N PHE A 334 -6.39 -2.29 -34.63
CA PHE A 334 -6.82 -1.34 -33.61
C PHE A 334 -6.74 0.11 -34.10
N PRO A 335 -7.65 0.55 -35.01
CA PRO A 335 -7.52 1.85 -35.68
C PRO A 335 -7.56 3.05 -34.72
N SER A 336 -8.17 2.92 -33.54
CA SER A 336 -8.26 3.99 -32.54
C SER A 336 -7.21 3.89 -31.43
N LEU A 337 -6.26 2.95 -31.51
CA LEU A 337 -5.28 2.73 -30.47
C LEU A 337 -4.35 3.94 -30.36
N ARG A 338 -4.23 4.47 -29.15
CA ARG A 338 -3.36 5.61 -28.80
C ARG A 338 -2.18 5.16 -27.96
N SER A 339 -2.43 4.29 -26.99
CA SER A 339 -1.41 3.81 -26.06
C SER A 339 -1.32 2.29 -26.09
N ILE A 340 -0.09 1.78 -26.28
CA ILE A 340 0.20 0.36 -26.12
C ILE A 340 1.36 0.15 -25.15
N SER A 341 1.21 -0.83 -24.25
CA SER A 341 2.26 -1.33 -23.36
C SER A 341 2.45 -2.81 -23.62
N LEU A 342 3.67 -3.22 -23.91
CA LEU A 342 4.06 -4.60 -24.17
C LEU A 342 5.00 -5.03 -23.04
N GLN A 343 4.75 -6.20 -22.46
CA GLN A 343 5.61 -6.79 -21.44
C GLN A 343 5.78 -8.29 -21.71
N LEU A 344 6.97 -8.82 -21.44
CA LEU A 344 7.24 -10.25 -21.45
C LEU A 344 7.55 -10.72 -20.03
N ILE A 345 6.75 -11.66 -19.49
CA ILE A 345 6.94 -12.15 -18.10
C ILE A 345 8.04 -13.21 -18.07
N ASP A 346 7.89 -14.26 -18.87
CA ASP A 346 8.78 -15.41 -18.92
C ASP A 346 8.90 -15.89 -20.38
N GLY A 347 10.11 -16.21 -20.84
CA GLY A 347 10.39 -16.68 -22.21
C GLY A 347 11.53 -15.95 -22.90
N GLU A 348 12.08 -16.57 -23.93
CA GLU A 348 13.06 -15.96 -24.82
C GLU A 348 12.26 -15.32 -25.97
N LEU A 349 12.31 -13.99 -26.10
CA LEU A 349 11.50 -13.30 -27.09
C LEU A 349 11.89 -13.76 -28.51
N THR A 350 11.10 -14.66 -29.10
CA THR A 350 11.35 -15.12 -30.46
C THR A 350 11.05 -13.99 -31.45
N SER A 351 11.84 -13.90 -32.53
CA SER A 351 11.60 -12.94 -33.62
C SER A 351 10.18 -13.02 -34.20
N SER A 352 9.51 -14.16 -34.02
CA SER A 352 8.14 -14.39 -34.46
C SER A 352 7.12 -13.44 -33.83
N TRP A 353 7.27 -13.07 -32.56
CA TRP A 353 6.33 -12.18 -31.89
C TRP A 353 6.53 -10.73 -32.29
N GLU A 354 7.80 -10.31 -32.39
CA GLU A 354 8.14 -8.98 -32.88
C GLU A 354 7.59 -8.78 -34.28
N ASP A 355 7.76 -9.76 -35.18
CA ASP A 355 7.15 -9.77 -36.52
C ASP A 355 5.63 -9.62 -36.44
N GLY A 356 4.98 -10.38 -35.56
CA GLY A 356 3.53 -10.36 -35.38
C GLY A 356 2.99 -9.01 -34.92
N ILE A 357 3.66 -8.40 -33.95
CA ILE A 357 3.30 -7.08 -33.39
C ILE A 357 3.58 -5.98 -34.40
N CYS A 358 4.74 -6.02 -35.07
CA CYS A 358 5.17 -5.02 -36.05
C CYS A 358 4.27 -5.04 -37.30
N GLU A 359 4.10 -6.21 -37.92
CA GLU A 359 3.27 -6.35 -39.12
C GLU A 359 1.77 -6.28 -38.82
N GLY A 360 1.34 -6.68 -37.63
CA GLY A 360 -0.06 -6.70 -37.24
C GLY A 360 -0.54 -5.39 -36.62
N ILE A 361 0.00 -5.08 -35.43
CA ILE A 361 -0.49 -3.99 -34.59
C ILE A 361 0.02 -2.65 -35.13
N PHE A 362 1.33 -2.46 -35.28
CA PHE A 362 1.88 -1.14 -35.61
C PHE A 362 1.48 -0.63 -36.99
N SER A 363 1.46 -1.50 -37.99
CA SER A 363 1.02 -1.17 -39.36
C SER A 363 -0.44 -0.70 -39.45
N HIS A 364 -1.28 -0.95 -38.44
CA HIS A 364 -2.72 -0.62 -38.43
C HIS A 364 -3.13 0.31 -37.29
N CYS A 365 -2.17 0.97 -36.61
CA CYS A 365 -2.45 1.90 -35.51
C CYS A 365 -1.94 3.32 -35.85
N PRO A 366 -2.54 4.04 -36.82
CA PRO A 366 -2.04 5.33 -37.27
C PRO A 366 -2.11 6.43 -36.19
N HIS A 367 -2.91 6.23 -35.14
CA HIS A 367 -3.12 7.17 -34.04
C HIS A 367 -2.28 6.87 -32.79
N LEU A 368 -1.35 5.91 -32.88
CA LEU A 368 -0.50 5.55 -31.75
C LEU A 368 0.38 6.73 -31.35
N ASP A 369 0.20 7.23 -30.13
CA ASP A 369 0.92 8.36 -29.55
C ASP A 369 1.85 7.97 -28.40
N SER A 370 1.62 6.80 -27.77
CA SER A 370 2.43 6.26 -26.68
C SER A 370 2.71 4.77 -26.87
N LEU A 371 3.99 4.41 -26.89
CA LEU A 371 4.48 3.03 -26.93
C LEU A 371 5.37 2.76 -25.72
N SER A 372 5.04 1.74 -24.95
CA SER A 372 5.90 1.18 -23.90
C SER A 372 6.21 -0.26 -24.25
N TRP A 373 7.48 -0.66 -24.22
CA TRP A 373 7.88 -2.04 -24.46
C TRP A 373 8.97 -2.43 -23.48
N ASP A 374 8.67 -3.42 -22.64
CA ASP A 374 9.64 -4.10 -21.82
C ASP A 374 10.34 -5.21 -22.61
N MET A 375 11.60 -4.96 -23.00
CA MET A 375 12.47 -5.87 -23.74
C MET A 375 13.55 -6.46 -22.82
N GLU A 376 13.33 -6.49 -21.49
CA GLU A 376 14.27 -7.07 -20.54
C GLU A 376 14.53 -8.55 -20.87
N LYS A 377 13.49 -9.33 -21.12
CA LYS A 377 13.61 -10.78 -21.43
C LYS A 377 14.02 -11.11 -22.88
N TYR A 378 14.58 -10.15 -23.61
CA TYR A 378 15.00 -10.39 -24.99
C TYR A 378 16.36 -11.09 -24.98
N ASP A 379 16.39 -12.36 -25.41
CA ASP A 379 17.62 -13.14 -25.43
C ASP A 379 18.68 -12.48 -26.34
N ASN A 380 19.79 -12.06 -25.71
CA ASN A 380 20.95 -11.50 -26.41
C ASN A 380 22.13 -12.49 -26.45
N ARG A 381 21.93 -13.75 -26.02
CA ARG A 381 23.00 -14.77 -26.00
C ARG A 381 23.54 -15.04 -27.39
N ASP A 382 22.67 -14.97 -28.39
CA ASP A 382 23.03 -15.20 -29.76
C ASP A 382 23.42 -13.85 -30.39
N LEU A 383 24.74 -13.60 -30.50
CA LEU A 383 25.36 -12.32 -30.90
C LEU A 383 24.85 -11.76 -32.23
N ASP A 384 24.19 -12.59 -33.03
CA ASP A 384 23.55 -12.24 -34.30
C ASP A 384 22.14 -11.64 -34.13
N PHE A 385 21.42 -11.97 -33.04
CA PHE A 385 20.09 -11.46 -32.73
C PHE A 385 20.20 -10.14 -31.96
N ARG A 386 20.35 -9.06 -32.72
CA ARG A 386 20.52 -7.73 -32.14
C ARG A 386 19.18 -7.10 -31.82
N CYS A 387 18.77 -7.15 -30.55
CA CYS A 387 17.64 -6.37 -30.05
C CYS A 387 18.00 -4.88 -29.95
N PRO A 388 17.09 -3.95 -30.26
CA PRO A 388 15.87 -4.17 -31.03
C PRO A 388 16.20 -4.49 -32.49
N THR A 389 15.39 -5.31 -33.16
CA THR A 389 15.68 -5.73 -34.53
C THR A 389 15.44 -4.59 -35.53
N PRO A 390 16.00 -4.67 -36.75
CA PRO A 390 15.68 -3.74 -37.83
C PRO A 390 14.17 -3.66 -38.12
N GLN A 391 13.44 -4.77 -37.98
CA GLN A 391 12.00 -4.83 -38.25
C GLN A 391 11.20 -3.97 -37.26
N PHE A 392 11.57 -3.95 -35.98
CA PHE A 392 10.98 -3.02 -35.02
C PHE A 392 11.18 -1.57 -35.46
N VAL A 393 12.39 -1.21 -35.88
CA VAL A 393 12.69 0.16 -36.31
C VAL A 393 11.97 0.54 -37.59
N ASP A 394 11.84 -0.39 -38.54
CA ASP A 394 11.00 -0.23 -39.73
C ASP A 394 9.52 -0.02 -39.34
N ALA A 395 9.02 -0.79 -38.37
CA ALA A 395 7.64 -0.68 -37.90
C ALA A 395 7.37 0.65 -37.18
N LEU A 396 8.36 1.22 -36.48
CA LEU A 396 8.25 2.57 -35.90
C LEU A 396 8.03 3.66 -36.96
N GLN A 397 8.41 3.43 -38.22
CA GLN A 397 8.11 4.37 -39.31
C GLN A 397 6.63 4.40 -39.67
N LEU A 398 5.92 3.30 -39.45
CA LEU A 398 4.49 3.17 -39.73
C LEU A 398 3.63 3.92 -38.70
N VAL A 399 4.23 4.32 -37.57
CA VAL A 399 3.58 5.03 -36.45
C VAL A 399 4.22 6.41 -36.22
N PRO A 400 4.14 7.34 -37.19
CA PRO A 400 4.83 8.63 -37.14
C PRO A 400 4.30 9.59 -36.05
N ASN A 401 3.18 9.23 -35.41
CA ASN A 401 2.51 10.03 -34.38
C ASN A 401 2.99 9.74 -32.96
N ILE A 402 3.93 8.82 -32.76
CA ILE A 402 4.48 8.53 -31.43
C ILE A 402 5.11 9.80 -30.84
N THR A 403 4.60 10.19 -29.68
CA THR A 403 5.11 11.29 -28.85
C THR A 403 5.88 10.78 -27.64
N THR A 404 5.52 9.60 -27.14
CA THR A 404 6.15 8.96 -25.97
C THR A 404 6.59 7.55 -26.33
N LEU A 405 7.89 7.27 -26.20
CA LEU A 405 8.47 5.95 -26.37
C LEU A 405 9.16 5.55 -25.07
N SER A 406 8.77 4.42 -24.48
CA SER A 406 9.37 3.87 -23.27
C SER A 406 9.90 2.47 -23.57
N LEU A 407 11.19 2.25 -23.38
CA LEU A 407 11.85 0.97 -23.65
C LEU A 407 12.58 0.51 -22.40
N VAL A 408 12.46 -0.76 -22.05
CA VAL A 408 13.27 -1.40 -21.01
C VAL A 408 14.18 -2.41 -21.68
N PHE A 409 15.47 -2.41 -21.36
CA PHE A 409 16.46 -3.36 -21.87
C PHE A 409 17.19 -4.01 -20.71
N GLU A 410 17.58 -5.27 -20.83
CA GLU A 410 18.47 -5.92 -19.87
C GLU A 410 19.93 -5.50 -20.06
N HIS A 411 20.34 -5.20 -21.30
CA HIS A 411 21.73 -4.89 -21.62
C HIS A 411 21.93 -3.58 -22.38
N ARG A 412 22.96 -2.82 -22.01
CA ARG A 412 23.41 -1.63 -22.74
C ARG A 412 23.76 -1.86 -24.22
N VAL A 413 24.09 -3.10 -24.62
CA VAL A 413 24.38 -3.42 -26.02
C VAL A 413 23.14 -3.21 -26.90
N ALA A 414 21.95 -3.55 -26.39
CA ALA A 414 20.69 -3.34 -27.07
C ALA A 414 20.38 -1.85 -27.26
N LEU A 415 20.67 -1.03 -26.24
CA LEU A 415 20.61 0.43 -26.35
C LEU A 415 21.50 0.95 -27.50
N MET A 416 22.77 0.52 -27.52
CA MET A 416 23.73 0.95 -28.53
C MET A 416 23.33 0.49 -29.93
N HIS A 417 22.67 -0.66 -30.03
CA HIS A 417 22.09 -1.17 -31.26
C HIS A 417 20.92 -0.32 -31.74
N LEU A 418 19.96 -0.01 -30.86
CA LEU A 418 18.83 0.87 -31.15
C LEU A 418 19.31 2.20 -31.75
N PHE A 419 20.23 2.90 -31.06
CA PHE A 419 20.73 4.17 -31.57
C PHE A 419 21.57 4.04 -32.84
N ARG A 420 22.20 2.88 -33.09
CA ARG A 420 22.87 2.60 -34.37
C ARG A 420 21.83 2.56 -35.50
N LEU A 421 20.74 1.83 -35.29
CA LEU A 421 19.67 1.70 -36.28
C LEU A 421 19.05 3.08 -36.52
N LEU A 422 18.60 3.77 -35.47
CA LEU A 422 17.99 5.11 -35.57
C LEU A 422 18.88 6.11 -36.32
N ASP A 423 20.20 6.11 -36.08
CA ASP A 423 21.14 6.97 -36.82
C ASP A 423 21.24 6.60 -38.31
N GLY A 424 21.19 5.31 -38.64
CA GLY A 424 21.21 4.82 -40.02
C GLY A 424 20.01 5.32 -40.82
N TYR A 425 18.81 5.23 -40.25
CA TYR A 425 17.58 5.69 -40.90
C TYR A 425 17.47 7.21 -41.02
N ASP A 426 17.91 7.94 -39.99
CA ASP A 426 17.99 9.41 -40.07
C ASP A 426 18.98 9.84 -41.17
N SER A 427 20.09 9.11 -41.33
CA SER A 427 21.07 9.38 -42.39
C SER A 427 20.54 9.06 -43.79
N ALA A 428 19.58 8.16 -43.91
CA ALA A 428 18.84 7.88 -45.13
C ALA A 428 17.73 8.91 -45.43
N GLY A 429 17.51 9.90 -44.55
CA GLY A 429 16.50 10.95 -44.73
C GLY A 429 15.06 10.51 -44.46
N GLN A 430 14.85 9.33 -43.85
CA GLN A 430 13.51 8.80 -43.59
C GLN A 430 12.80 9.45 -42.39
N GLY A 431 13.55 10.11 -41.49
CA GLY A 431 13.00 10.91 -40.40
C GLY A 431 12.08 10.12 -39.48
N ILE A 432 12.62 9.07 -38.84
CA ILE A 432 11.87 8.17 -37.95
C ILE A 432 11.26 8.96 -36.78
N LEU A 433 10.07 8.63 -36.29
CA LEU A 433 9.48 9.25 -35.08
C LEU A 433 9.53 10.80 -35.04
N PRO A 434 9.06 11.53 -36.07
CA PRO A 434 9.26 12.97 -36.18
C PRO A 434 8.60 13.78 -35.05
N ARG A 435 7.64 13.19 -34.33
CA ARG A 435 6.87 13.81 -33.24
C ARG A 435 7.31 13.36 -31.85
N LEU A 436 8.40 12.62 -31.72
CA LEU A 436 8.87 12.12 -30.43
C LEU A 436 9.24 13.28 -29.50
N GLN A 437 8.54 13.37 -28.37
CA GLN A 437 8.76 14.37 -27.33
C GLN A 437 9.44 13.77 -26.11
N VAL A 438 9.07 12.54 -25.75
CA VAL A 438 9.55 11.83 -24.56
C VAL A 438 10.11 10.48 -24.97
N LEU A 439 11.38 10.25 -24.68
CA LEU A 439 12.02 8.94 -24.79
C LEU A 439 12.44 8.52 -23.39
N ARG A 440 11.89 7.41 -22.88
CA ARG A 440 12.32 6.79 -21.64
C ARG A 440 13.03 5.51 -21.97
N ILE A 441 14.23 5.34 -21.46
CA ILE A 441 14.99 4.11 -21.61
C ILE A 441 15.44 3.67 -20.24
N HIS A 442 15.00 2.49 -19.83
CA HIS A 442 15.43 1.83 -18.61
C HIS A 442 16.37 0.70 -18.98
N ILE A 443 17.52 0.62 -18.32
CA ILE A 443 18.47 -0.46 -18.49
C ILE A 443 18.60 -1.17 -17.16
N ASN A 444 18.13 -2.41 -17.14
CA ASN A 444 18.12 -3.29 -15.98
C ASN A 444 19.29 -4.28 -16.07
N GLU A 445 20.51 -3.82 -15.78
CA GLU A 445 21.71 -4.67 -15.75
C GLU A 445 21.75 -5.48 -14.44
N ASN A 446 20.79 -6.39 -14.27
CA ASN A 446 20.73 -7.31 -13.14
C ASN A 446 21.85 -8.36 -13.22
N GLY A 447 23.07 -7.96 -12.87
CA GLY A 447 23.98 -8.75 -12.03
C GLY A 447 24.50 -10.11 -12.49
N GLU A 448 24.26 -10.61 -13.71
CA GLU A 448 24.94 -11.84 -14.17
C GLU A 448 26.41 -11.56 -14.48
N ARG A 449 27.24 -11.63 -13.42
CA ARG A 449 28.71 -11.59 -13.50
C ARG A 449 29.28 -12.67 -14.42
N GLU A 450 28.52 -13.71 -14.75
CA GLU A 450 28.98 -14.88 -15.51
C GLU A 450 29.17 -14.62 -17.01
N MET A 451 28.48 -13.65 -17.63
CA MET A 451 28.67 -13.32 -19.06
C MET A 451 29.93 -12.49 -19.37
N ARG A 452 30.63 -11.95 -18.35
CA ARG A 452 31.80 -11.07 -18.54
C ARG A 452 33.02 -11.76 -19.16
N THR A 453 33.03 -13.07 -19.34
CA THR A 453 34.19 -13.82 -19.83
C THR A 453 34.29 -13.92 -21.36
N HIS A 454 33.21 -13.66 -22.10
CA HIS A 454 33.18 -13.88 -23.56
C HIS A 454 32.89 -12.65 -24.42
N LEU A 455 32.29 -11.60 -23.86
CA LEU A 455 32.14 -10.32 -24.55
C LEU A 455 33.43 -9.52 -24.40
N ASP A 456 34.14 -9.35 -25.49
CA ASP A 456 35.33 -8.49 -25.62
C ASP A 456 35.06 -7.14 -24.94
N ASP A 457 35.67 -6.94 -23.76
CA ASP A 457 35.48 -5.83 -22.81
C ASP A 457 35.89 -4.45 -23.40
N SER A 458 36.09 -4.39 -24.72
CA SER A 458 36.78 -3.35 -25.46
C SER A 458 35.89 -2.41 -26.25
N ALA A 459 34.57 -2.63 -26.32
CA ALA A 459 33.65 -1.67 -26.94
C ALA A 459 33.08 -0.71 -25.86
N PRO A 460 33.71 0.46 -25.62
CA PRO A 460 33.21 1.42 -24.65
C PRO A 460 31.81 1.91 -25.04
N PHE A 461 30.96 2.11 -24.03
CA PHE A 461 29.68 2.79 -24.19
C PHE A 461 29.91 4.13 -24.91
N SER A 462 29.32 4.31 -26.10
CA SER A 462 29.59 5.47 -26.93
C SER A 462 28.43 6.47 -26.88
N TRP A 463 28.61 7.52 -26.08
CA TRP A 463 27.68 8.65 -26.01
C TRP A 463 27.46 9.35 -27.36
N ASN A 464 28.41 9.27 -28.29
CA ASN A 464 28.38 9.99 -29.57
C ASN A 464 27.10 9.74 -30.36
N ARG A 465 26.56 8.51 -30.37
CA ARG A 465 25.32 8.21 -31.11
C ARG A 465 24.09 8.82 -30.45
N ILE A 466 24.02 8.74 -29.13
CA ILE A 466 22.93 9.32 -28.34
C ILE A 466 22.95 10.84 -28.51
N VAL A 467 24.11 11.48 -28.35
CA VAL A 467 24.31 12.92 -28.55
C VAL A 467 23.91 13.33 -29.97
N LYS A 468 24.34 12.58 -31.00
CA LYS A 468 24.00 12.86 -32.39
C LYS A 468 22.50 12.76 -32.66
N PHE A 469 21.83 11.75 -32.11
CA PHE A 469 20.38 11.59 -32.18
C PHE A 469 19.65 12.76 -31.51
N LEU A 470 20.04 13.13 -30.29
CA LEU A 470 19.44 14.22 -29.52
C LEU A 470 19.65 15.57 -30.19
N THR A 471 20.86 15.83 -30.70
CA THR A 471 21.19 17.10 -31.35
C THR A 471 20.33 17.34 -32.60
N ARG A 472 20.05 16.28 -33.37
CA ARG A 472 19.16 16.34 -34.53
C ARG A 472 17.69 16.62 -34.17
N ARG A 473 17.29 16.34 -32.92
CA ARG A 473 15.89 16.40 -32.45
C ARG A 473 15.66 17.43 -31.35
N LYS A 474 16.62 18.34 -31.14
CA LYS A 474 16.59 19.36 -30.09
C LYS A 474 15.32 20.23 -30.11
N GLU A 475 14.68 20.38 -31.27
CA GLU A 475 13.45 21.19 -31.42
C GLU A 475 12.18 20.44 -31.03
N THR A 476 12.13 19.12 -31.21
CA THR A 476 10.93 18.29 -31.00
C THR A 476 10.97 17.56 -29.67
N MET A 477 12.16 17.14 -29.25
CA MET A 477 12.38 16.34 -28.06
C MET A 477 12.42 17.23 -26.82
N ARG A 478 11.60 16.88 -25.82
CA ARG A 478 11.52 17.61 -24.54
C ARG A 478 12.35 16.92 -23.47
N VAL A 479 12.23 15.60 -23.38
CA VAL A 479 12.85 14.81 -22.31
C VAL A 479 13.34 13.47 -22.87
N LEU A 480 14.63 13.20 -22.69
CA LEU A 480 15.20 11.86 -22.68
C LEU A 480 15.42 11.48 -21.22
N GLU A 481 14.71 10.48 -20.72
CA GLU A 481 14.97 9.88 -19.41
C GLU A 481 15.75 8.60 -19.63
N LEU A 482 17.03 8.59 -19.23
CA LEU A 482 17.87 7.40 -19.26
C LEU A 482 18.06 6.92 -17.82
N ARG A 483 17.45 5.78 -17.49
CA ARG A 483 17.59 5.13 -16.19
C ARG A 483 18.56 3.97 -16.32
N LEU A 484 19.63 4.00 -15.54
CA LEU A 484 20.67 2.98 -15.52
C LEU A 484 20.72 2.36 -14.13
N ALA A 485 20.34 1.09 -13.99
CA ALA A 485 20.64 0.31 -12.80
C ALA A 485 22.14 0.01 -12.82
N GLU A 486 22.92 0.57 -11.88
CA GLU A 486 24.38 0.65 -12.01
C GLU A 486 25.08 -0.68 -11.64
N CYS A 487 25.71 -1.33 -12.61
CA CYS A 487 26.58 -2.49 -12.38
C CYS A 487 28.05 -2.07 -12.14
N GLY A 488 28.30 -1.36 -11.03
CA GLY A 488 29.65 -1.16 -10.46
C GLY A 488 30.50 -0.06 -11.10
N GLY A 489 30.28 1.20 -10.70
CA GLY A 489 31.29 2.29 -10.58
C GLY A 489 32.06 2.77 -11.83
N LYS A 490 32.01 2.07 -12.96
CA LYS A 490 32.80 2.41 -14.17
C LYS A 490 32.11 3.39 -15.11
N LEU A 491 30.80 3.62 -14.99
CA LEU A 491 30.12 4.62 -15.82
C LEU A 491 30.49 6.05 -15.41
N HIS A 492 30.77 6.25 -14.12
CA HIS A 492 31.20 7.52 -13.54
C HIS A 492 32.66 7.90 -13.90
N SER A 493 33.52 6.92 -14.25
CA SER A 493 34.93 7.19 -14.57
C SER A 493 35.19 7.47 -16.05
N ALA A 494 34.28 7.08 -16.95
CA ALA A 494 34.32 7.53 -18.33
C ALA A 494 33.93 9.01 -18.37
N THR A 495 34.86 9.88 -18.78
CA THR A 495 34.58 11.30 -18.97
C THR A 495 33.37 11.48 -19.87
N MET A 496 32.23 11.84 -19.29
CA MET A 496 31.05 12.24 -20.06
C MET A 496 31.46 13.39 -20.99
N PRO A 497 31.22 13.26 -22.31
CA PRO A 497 31.49 14.36 -23.24
C PRO A 497 30.79 15.65 -22.77
N SER A 498 31.42 16.80 -23.00
CA SER A 498 30.84 18.11 -22.65
C SER A 498 29.43 18.30 -23.23
N GLU A 499 29.17 17.73 -24.41
CA GLU A 499 27.87 17.78 -25.06
C GLU A 499 26.79 17.05 -24.25
N VAL A 500 27.13 15.94 -23.58
CA VAL A 500 26.20 15.23 -22.70
C VAL A 500 25.89 16.08 -21.47
N GLN A 501 26.92 16.73 -20.90
CA GLN A 501 26.75 17.65 -19.76
C GLN A 501 25.87 18.84 -20.13
N ASP A 502 26.02 19.40 -21.34
CA ASP A 502 25.17 20.48 -21.84
C ASP A 502 23.71 20.04 -21.99
N LEU A 503 23.47 18.82 -22.50
CA LEU A 503 22.13 18.24 -22.64
C LEU A 503 21.46 17.98 -21.29
N ILE A 504 22.24 17.58 -20.27
CA ILE A 504 21.78 17.47 -18.88
C ILE A 504 21.47 18.87 -18.32
N GLY A 505 22.40 19.82 -18.51
CA GLY A 505 22.28 21.18 -18.01
C GLY A 505 21.07 21.94 -18.55
N CYS A 506 20.63 21.64 -19.78
CA CYS A 506 19.41 22.20 -20.35
C CYS A 506 18.14 21.36 -20.10
N GLY A 507 18.25 20.26 -19.32
CA GLY A 507 17.12 19.41 -18.94
C GLY A 507 16.58 18.49 -20.04
N MET A 508 17.23 18.41 -21.21
CA MET A 508 16.83 17.51 -22.29
C MET A 508 17.21 16.05 -21.98
N LEU A 509 18.27 15.83 -21.20
CA LEU A 509 18.67 14.50 -20.72
C LEU A 509 18.54 14.44 -19.20
N GLN A 510 17.66 13.57 -18.71
CA GLN A 510 17.55 13.18 -17.31
C GLN A 510 18.22 11.82 -17.14
N LEU A 511 19.41 11.83 -16.54
CA LEU A 511 20.11 10.60 -16.18
C LEU A 511 19.74 10.24 -14.74
N VAL A 512 19.07 9.11 -14.56
CA VAL A 512 18.80 8.54 -13.24
C VAL A 512 19.68 7.31 -13.09
N VAL A 513 20.64 7.38 -12.17
CA VAL A 513 21.46 6.23 -11.81
C VAL A 513 20.86 5.63 -10.55
N GLU A 514 20.33 4.42 -10.67
CA GLU A 514 19.79 3.67 -9.54
C GLU A 514 20.94 2.81 -8.97
N TYR A 515 21.31 3.10 -7.73
CA TYR A 515 22.29 2.33 -6.99
C TYR A 515 21.54 1.23 -6.24
N GLU A 516 21.56 0.00 -6.75
CA GLU A 516 21.13 -1.16 -5.97
C GLU A 516 22.17 -1.43 -4.89
N ASP A 517 21.73 -1.29 -3.64
CA ASP A 517 22.36 -1.69 -2.38
C ASP A 517 23.87 -1.99 -2.45
N LEU A 518 24.67 -0.94 -2.23
CA LEU A 518 26.10 -0.98 -1.92
C LEU A 518 26.43 -1.75 -0.61
N ASP A 519 25.45 -2.40 0.02
CA ASP A 519 25.55 -3.09 1.32
C ASP A 519 26.62 -4.20 1.34
N ALA A 520 26.97 -4.80 0.20
CA ALA A 520 27.98 -5.85 0.14
C ALA A 520 29.44 -5.32 0.12
N GLU A 521 29.69 -4.14 -0.45
CA GLU A 521 31.04 -3.53 -0.51
C GLU A 521 31.28 -2.59 0.68
N TYR A 522 30.20 -2.16 1.36
CA TYR A 522 30.28 -1.50 2.65
C TYR A 522 30.62 -2.45 3.80
N SER A 523 30.50 -3.78 3.69
CA SER A 523 30.80 -4.71 4.79
C SER A 523 32.25 -4.64 5.30
N ASP A 524 33.23 -4.36 4.42
CA ASP A 524 34.65 -4.29 4.81
C ASP A 524 35.04 -2.90 5.35
N LEU A 525 34.41 -1.82 4.84
CA LEU A 525 34.53 -0.47 5.42
C LEU A 525 33.72 -0.31 6.71
N GLU A 526 32.60 -1.03 6.84
CA GLU A 526 31.74 -1.06 8.02
C GLU A 526 32.46 -1.68 9.20
N SER A 527 33.41 -2.60 9.03
CA SER A 527 34.15 -3.19 10.17
C SER A 527 34.98 -2.15 10.93
N GLU A 528 35.66 -1.25 10.21
CA GLU A 528 36.50 -0.19 10.80
C GLU A 528 35.64 1.01 11.28
N TYR A 529 34.53 1.31 10.59
CA TYR A 529 33.56 2.30 11.04
C TYR A 529 32.62 1.77 12.13
N HIS A 530 32.40 0.46 12.27
CA HIS A 530 31.48 -0.13 13.26
C HIS A 530 32.02 0.07 14.67
N GLU A 531 33.31 -0.10 14.94
CA GLU A 531 33.83 0.13 16.29
C GLU A 531 33.69 1.59 16.72
N THR A 532 33.97 2.53 15.82
CA THR A 532 33.82 3.97 16.08
C THR A 532 32.35 4.39 16.15
N LEU A 533 31.48 3.81 15.32
CA LEU A 533 30.03 4.02 15.35
C LEU A 533 29.37 3.38 16.56
N TYR A 534 29.81 2.22 17.05
CA TYR A 534 29.30 1.63 18.29
C TYR A 534 29.75 2.43 19.50
N ALA A 535 31.00 2.91 19.54
CA ALA A 535 31.44 3.81 20.60
C ALA A 535 30.66 5.14 20.58
N ALA A 536 30.43 5.72 19.39
CA ALA A 536 29.62 6.93 19.22
C ALA A 536 28.14 6.68 19.56
N ARG A 537 27.60 5.51 19.20
CA ARG A 537 26.24 5.07 19.52
C ARG A 537 26.07 4.83 21.00
N ASP A 538 27.02 4.19 21.68
CA ASP A 538 26.99 3.99 23.12
C ASP A 538 27.08 5.34 23.86
N ALA A 539 27.90 6.27 23.36
CA ALA A 539 27.94 7.64 23.86
C ALA A 539 26.63 8.41 23.59
N LEU A 540 25.99 8.16 22.44
CA LEU A 540 24.69 8.72 22.09
C LEU A 540 23.57 8.11 22.93
N ASP A 541 23.59 6.80 23.18
CA ASP A 541 22.65 6.06 24.02
C ASP A 541 22.79 6.48 25.48
N ALA A 542 24.01 6.74 25.96
CA ALA A 542 24.24 7.36 27.27
C ALA A 542 23.68 8.79 27.33
N LYS A 543 23.83 9.59 26.27
CA LYS A 543 23.20 10.92 26.16
C LYS A 543 21.69 10.83 26.07
N ILE A 544 21.13 9.85 25.36
CA ILE A 544 19.70 9.59 25.29
C ILE A 544 19.21 9.20 26.68
N ALA A 545 19.89 8.32 27.40
CA ALA A 545 19.54 7.97 28.78
C ALA A 545 19.56 9.18 29.72
N ALA A 546 20.57 10.06 29.61
CA ALA A 546 20.64 11.29 30.38
C ALA A 546 19.53 12.30 29.99
N LEU A 547 19.21 12.41 28.69
CA LEU A 547 18.10 13.22 28.20
C LEU A 547 16.75 12.63 28.62
N GLU A 548 16.62 11.30 28.69
CA GLU A 548 15.42 10.61 29.16
C GLU A 548 15.21 10.83 30.65
N GLU A 549 16.28 10.80 31.45
CA GLU A 549 16.25 11.17 32.87
C GLU A 549 15.89 12.64 33.05
N PHE A 550 16.48 13.54 32.25
CA PHE A 550 16.13 14.95 32.23
C PHE A 550 14.66 15.17 31.83
N VAL A 551 14.18 14.49 30.79
CA VAL A 551 12.79 14.52 30.33
C VAL A 551 11.88 13.92 31.39
N ALA A 552 12.29 12.89 32.12
CA ALA A 552 11.55 12.34 33.25
C ALA A 552 11.45 13.37 34.39
N GLY A 553 12.54 14.06 34.72
CA GLY A 553 12.55 15.18 35.66
C GLY A 553 11.69 16.35 35.21
N ALA A 554 11.75 16.73 33.94
CA ALA A 554 10.90 17.76 33.33
C ALA A 554 9.42 17.34 33.30
N ARG A 555 9.12 16.06 33.04
CA ARG A 555 7.77 15.49 33.12
C ARG A 555 7.26 15.48 34.55
N SER A 556 8.12 15.23 35.55
CA SER A 556 7.76 15.30 36.96
C SER A 556 7.42 16.73 37.38
N ARG A 557 8.25 17.71 36.98
CA ARG A 557 7.97 19.15 37.16
C ARG A 557 6.71 19.60 36.41
N LEU A 558 6.49 19.11 35.19
CA LEU A 558 5.27 19.37 34.41
C LEU A 558 4.05 18.68 35.01
N PHE A 559 4.21 17.55 35.70
CA PHE A 559 3.15 16.89 36.46
C PHE A 559 2.80 17.67 37.73
N GLU A 560 3.77 18.26 38.43
CA GLU A 560 3.53 19.17 39.56
C GLU A 560 2.86 20.48 39.11
N ALA A 561 3.31 21.07 38.00
CA ALA A 561 2.68 22.24 37.37
C ALA A 561 1.27 21.92 36.84
N ARG A 562 1.08 20.73 36.25
CA ARG A 562 -0.24 20.25 35.83
C ARG A 562 -1.13 19.94 37.02
N SER A 563 -0.59 19.47 38.14
CA SER A 563 -1.33 19.21 39.37
C SER A 563 -1.85 20.53 39.98
N THR A 564 -1.04 21.57 39.98
CA THR A 564 -1.45 22.93 40.39
C THR A 564 -2.51 23.53 39.45
N VAL A 565 -2.31 23.45 38.13
CA VAL A 565 -3.30 23.90 37.13
C VAL A 565 -4.59 23.07 37.15
N VAL A 566 -4.51 21.75 37.38
CA VAL A 566 -5.69 20.89 37.55
C VAL A 566 -6.38 21.16 38.89
N ASN A 567 -5.67 21.59 39.94
CA ASN A 567 -6.30 22.03 41.19
C ASN A 567 -7.04 23.36 41.01
N GLU A 568 -6.52 24.29 40.19
CA GLU A 568 -7.24 25.52 39.83
C GLU A 568 -8.40 25.29 38.85
N LEU A 569 -8.24 24.38 37.87
CA LEU A 569 -9.33 23.98 36.96
C LEU A 569 -10.39 23.10 37.67
N ARG A 570 -10.01 22.33 38.70
CA ARG A 570 -10.95 21.61 39.60
C ARG A 570 -11.84 22.57 40.38
N ALA A 571 -11.36 23.78 40.68
CA ALA A 571 -12.19 24.81 41.31
C ALA A 571 -13.26 25.36 40.35
N LEU A 572 -13.12 25.17 39.02
CA LEU A 572 -13.87 25.96 38.06
C LEU A 572 -14.87 25.26 37.13
N ARG A 573 -14.96 23.92 36.96
CA ARG A 573 -16.05 23.36 36.11
C ARG A 573 -16.38 21.86 36.13
N LEU A 574 -15.76 21.01 36.95
CA LEU A 574 -16.11 19.57 37.00
C LEU A 574 -17.02 19.16 38.17
N ALA A 575 -17.31 20.07 39.11
CA ALA A 575 -18.25 19.83 40.20
C ALA A 575 -19.73 19.89 39.78
N ALA A 576 -20.02 20.29 38.54
CA ALA A 576 -21.40 20.48 38.04
C ALA A 576 -22.00 19.23 37.37
N LEU A 577 -21.22 18.17 37.15
CA LEU A 577 -21.77 16.91 36.64
C LEU A 577 -22.33 16.09 37.81
N PRO A 578 -23.63 15.72 37.77
CA PRO A 578 -24.19 14.77 38.74
C PRO A 578 -23.37 13.48 38.76
N ARG A 579 -23.26 12.86 39.94
CA ARG A 579 -22.43 11.65 40.17
C ARG A 579 -22.83 10.51 39.24
N GLU A 580 -24.11 10.47 38.89
CA GLU A 580 -24.74 9.52 37.99
C GLU A 580 -24.17 9.67 36.57
N VAL A 581 -24.03 10.90 36.07
CA VAL A 581 -23.48 11.16 34.74
C VAL A 581 -22.00 10.78 34.68
N LEU A 582 -21.25 11.07 35.74
CA LEU A 582 -19.84 10.66 35.83
C LEU A 582 -19.70 9.14 35.90
N SER A 583 -20.57 8.44 36.61
CA SER A 583 -20.56 6.97 36.67
C SER A 583 -20.79 6.35 35.28
N ILE A 584 -21.72 6.91 34.50
CA ILE A 584 -22.01 6.50 33.13
C ILE A 584 -20.79 6.74 32.22
N ILE A 585 -20.21 7.94 32.26
CA ILE A 585 -19.00 8.27 31.48
C ILE A 585 -17.88 7.28 31.82
N PHE A 586 -17.67 7.00 33.11
CA PHE A 586 -16.62 6.07 33.53
C PHE A 586 -16.86 4.66 32.97
N THR A 587 -18.11 4.19 32.96
CA THR A 587 -18.43 2.87 32.39
C THR A 587 -18.15 2.79 30.88
N PHE A 588 -18.22 3.91 30.16
CA PHE A 588 -17.86 3.99 28.74
C PHE A 588 -16.35 4.11 28.48
N THR A 589 -15.56 4.51 29.49
CA THR A 589 -14.09 4.58 29.37
C THR A 589 -13.37 3.26 29.68
N LEU A 590 -14.11 2.16 29.81
CA LEU A 590 -13.54 0.84 30.06
C LEU A 590 -13.22 0.12 28.75
N ASP A 591 -11.95 0.07 28.41
CA ASP A 591 -11.48 -0.54 27.16
C ASP A 591 -11.38 -2.09 27.23
N GLY A 592 -12.11 -2.76 28.14
CA GLY A 592 -12.09 -4.23 28.27
C GLY A 592 -10.71 -4.85 28.61
N HIS A 593 -9.74 -4.03 29.00
CA HIS A 593 -8.35 -4.43 29.27
C HIS A 593 -8.04 -4.54 30.76
N THR A 594 -6.88 -5.15 31.08
CA THR A 594 -6.35 -5.27 32.45
C THR A 594 -6.23 -3.89 33.12
N PRO A 595 -6.79 -3.70 34.34
CA PRO A 595 -6.63 -2.46 35.08
C PRO A 595 -5.15 -2.23 35.37
N SER A 596 -4.66 -1.07 34.94
CA SER A 596 -3.30 -0.61 35.22
C SER A 596 -3.37 0.83 35.71
N LYS A 597 -2.31 1.36 36.32
CA LYS A 597 -2.28 2.77 36.74
C LYS A 597 -2.54 3.75 35.58
N LEU A 598 -2.35 3.32 34.34
CA LEU A 598 -2.55 4.09 33.12
C LEU A 598 -3.89 3.82 32.43
N LYS A 599 -4.74 2.93 32.97
CA LYS A 599 -6.01 2.52 32.35
C LYS A 599 -7.17 2.52 33.35
N SER A 600 -8.37 2.84 32.89
CA SER A 600 -9.59 2.72 33.69
C SER A 600 -9.81 1.26 34.13
N PRO A 601 -10.39 1.00 35.32
CA PRO A 601 -10.92 1.97 36.29
C PRO A 601 -9.87 2.60 37.22
N LEU A 602 -8.61 2.12 37.25
CA LEU A 602 -7.61 2.62 38.21
C LEU A 602 -7.13 4.03 37.90
N LEU A 603 -7.02 4.38 36.62
CA LEU A 603 -6.71 5.74 36.20
C LEU A 603 -7.70 6.76 36.79
N LEU A 604 -8.99 6.39 36.86
CA LEU A 604 -10.06 7.24 37.39
C LEU A 604 -9.90 7.51 38.89
N LEU A 605 -9.28 6.59 39.64
CA LEU A 605 -8.98 6.78 41.06
C LEU A 605 -7.88 7.81 41.31
N GLU A 606 -7.07 8.11 40.30
CA GLU A 606 -5.94 9.05 40.40
C GLU A 606 -6.33 10.47 39.95
N VAL A 607 -7.51 10.66 39.36
CA VAL A 607 -7.91 11.95 38.76
C VAL A 607 -8.28 13.01 39.78
N CYS A 608 -9.25 12.79 40.67
CA CYS A 608 -9.63 13.73 41.73
C CYS A 608 -10.48 13.02 42.80
N ARG A 609 -10.77 13.66 43.95
CA ARG A 609 -11.59 13.05 45.02
C ARG A 609 -13.00 12.67 44.54
N LEU A 610 -13.70 13.55 43.83
CA LEU A 610 -15.03 13.27 43.29
C LEU A 610 -15.04 12.07 42.32
N TRP A 611 -14.07 12.01 41.40
CA TRP A 611 -13.95 10.93 40.44
C TRP A 611 -13.59 9.61 41.11
N ARG A 612 -12.72 9.67 42.12
CA ARG A 612 -12.41 8.51 42.97
C ARG A 612 -13.66 8.02 43.69
N ASP A 613 -14.41 8.91 44.33
CA ASP A 613 -15.62 8.54 45.06
C ASP A 613 -16.66 7.92 44.11
N VAL A 614 -16.91 8.55 42.96
CA VAL A 614 -17.82 8.03 41.93
C VAL A 614 -17.34 6.69 41.38
N ALA A 615 -16.06 6.55 41.04
CA ALA A 615 -15.52 5.29 40.51
C ALA A 615 -15.56 4.16 41.55
N LEU A 616 -15.29 4.48 42.83
CA LEU A 616 -15.42 3.52 43.94
C LEU A 616 -16.88 3.14 44.22
N SER A 617 -17.83 4.08 44.03
CA SER A 617 -19.26 3.86 44.22
C SER A 617 -20.00 3.35 42.99
N THR A 618 -19.30 3.04 41.89
CA THR A 618 -19.89 2.53 40.64
C THR A 618 -19.51 1.05 40.46
N PRO A 619 -20.33 0.10 40.93
CA PRO A 619 -20.02 -1.33 40.91
C PRO A 619 -19.72 -1.87 39.51
N GLN A 620 -20.36 -1.31 38.47
CA GLN A 620 -20.21 -1.69 37.07
C GLN A 620 -18.77 -1.56 36.58
N LEU A 621 -17.98 -0.67 37.19
CA LEU A 621 -16.57 -0.51 36.84
C LEU A 621 -15.69 -1.68 37.27
N TRP A 622 -16.19 -2.53 38.16
CA TRP A 622 -15.46 -3.60 38.81
C TRP A 622 -15.97 -5.00 38.40
N VAL A 623 -16.93 -5.08 37.48
CA VAL A 623 -17.56 -6.35 37.04
C VAL A 623 -16.68 -7.13 36.05
N GLU A 624 -16.04 -6.44 35.10
CA GLU A 624 -15.16 -7.05 34.09
C GLU A 624 -13.71 -6.64 34.32
N VAL A 625 -13.06 -7.28 35.29
CA VAL A 625 -11.64 -7.08 35.55
C VAL A 625 -10.84 -8.28 35.03
N LEU A 626 -10.10 -8.06 33.95
CA LEU A 626 -9.11 -9.01 33.47
C LEU A 626 -7.87 -8.92 34.39
N TRP A 627 -7.60 -9.96 35.18
CA TRP A 627 -6.45 -9.97 36.09
C TRP A 627 -5.39 -10.97 35.64
N THR A 628 -4.14 -10.51 35.48
CA THR A 628 -3.02 -11.37 35.13
C THR A 628 -2.15 -11.67 36.36
N LEU A 629 -2.10 -12.93 36.78
CA LEU A 629 -1.25 -13.35 37.90
C LEU A 629 0.19 -13.59 37.42
N THR A 630 1.15 -12.83 37.97
CA THR A 630 2.59 -13.03 37.77
C THR A 630 3.29 -13.22 39.13
N LYS A 631 4.47 -13.87 39.14
CA LYS A 631 5.23 -14.25 40.35
C LYS A 631 5.58 -13.08 41.30
N LYS A 632 5.57 -11.83 40.83
CA LYS A 632 5.97 -10.63 41.61
C LYS A 632 4.81 -9.97 42.37
N ASN A 633 3.59 -10.51 42.32
CA ASN A 633 2.38 -9.78 42.70
C ASN A 633 1.87 -9.97 44.15
N GLY A 634 2.68 -10.41 45.11
CA GLY A 634 2.24 -10.65 46.50
C GLY A 634 1.56 -9.45 47.17
N LYS A 635 1.99 -8.21 46.89
CA LYS A 635 1.33 -6.98 47.38
C LYS A 635 -0.01 -6.67 46.70
N ARG A 636 -0.31 -7.23 45.53
CA ARG A 636 -1.53 -6.91 44.76
C ARG A 636 -2.74 -7.78 45.13
N GLN A 637 -2.57 -8.86 45.89
CA GLN A 637 -3.70 -9.70 46.36
C GLN A 637 -4.72 -8.94 47.21
N LYS A 638 -4.28 -7.98 48.04
CA LYS A 638 -5.19 -7.14 48.84
C LYS A 638 -6.11 -6.27 47.99
N ASN A 639 -5.65 -5.83 46.81
CA ASN A 639 -6.44 -5.00 45.91
C ASN A 639 -7.54 -5.80 45.21
N LEU A 640 -7.29 -7.08 44.90
CA LEU A 640 -8.28 -7.96 44.28
C LEU A 640 -9.50 -8.18 45.18
N ALA A 641 -9.28 -8.45 46.46
CA ALA A 641 -10.37 -8.61 47.43
C ALA A 641 -11.22 -7.33 47.55
N ALA A 642 -10.58 -6.16 47.59
CA ALA A 642 -11.27 -4.87 47.61
C ALA A 642 -12.07 -4.61 46.32
N TRP A 643 -11.58 -5.05 45.15
CA TRP A 643 -12.30 -4.89 43.88
C TRP A 643 -13.51 -5.83 43.78
N VAL A 644 -13.37 -7.08 44.23
CA VAL A 644 -14.47 -8.05 44.26
C VAL A 644 -15.58 -7.60 45.22
N ALA A 645 -15.21 -6.99 46.36
CA ALA A 645 -16.18 -6.41 47.28
C ALA A 645 -16.97 -5.23 46.64
N ARG A 646 -16.31 -4.41 45.81
CA ARG A 646 -16.93 -3.24 45.14
C ARG A 646 -17.89 -3.61 44.01
N ALA A 647 -17.74 -4.78 43.40
CA ALA A 647 -18.65 -5.26 42.34
C ALA A 647 -20.08 -5.55 42.85
N GLY A 648 -20.33 -5.52 44.17
CA GLY A 648 -21.67 -5.33 44.74
C GLY A 648 -22.70 -6.43 44.43
N GLY A 649 -22.26 -7.67 44.19
CA GLY A 649 -23.15 -8.80 43.92
C GLY A 649 -23.75 -8.86 42.50
N LEU A 650 -23.42 -7.91 41.62
CA LEU A 650 -23.79 -7.98 40.20
C LEU A 650 -23.15 -9.22 39.56
N GLY A 651 -23.93 -9.95 38.75
CA GLY A 651 -23.54 -11.22 38.11
C GLY A 651 -22.13 -11.16 37.51
N ARG A 652 -21.21 -11.97 38.05
CA ARG A 652 -19.77 -11.81 37.88
C ARG A 652 -19.30 -12.46 36.57
N ARG A 653 -18.56 -11.72 35.74
CA ARG A 653 -17.64 -12.29 34.74
C ARG A 653 -16.21 -11.87 35.06
N LEU A 654 -15.68 -12.42 36.15
CA LEU A 654 -14.29 -12.22 36.53
C LEU A 654 -13.41 -13.18 35.73
N THR A 655 -12.80 -12.70 34.65
CA THR A 655 -11.83 -13.49 33.89
C THR A 655 -10.44 -13.34 34.50
N ILE A 656 -10.03 -14.32 35.30
CA ILE A 656 -8.67 -14.40 35.84
C ILE A 656 -7.81 -15.16 34.82
N VAL A 657 -6.87 -14.48 34.19
CA VAL A 657 -5.88 -15.09 33.31
C VAL A 657 -4.64 -15.41 34.14
N VAL A 658 -4.51 -16.67 34.55
CA VAL A 658 -3.33 -17.13 35.30
C VAL A 658 -2.24 -17.52 34.31
N ILE A 659 -1.18 -16.72 34.23
CA ILE A 659 0.04 -17.10 33.51
C ILE A 659 0.87 -17.95 34.47
N VAL A 660 0.64 -19.27 34.43
CA VAL A 660 1.28 -20.22 35.35
C VAL A 660 2.71 -20.49 34.88
N SER A 661 3.69 -20.14 35.71
CA SER A 661 4.97 -20.84 35.74
C SER A 661 4.85 -22.01 36.73
N LYS A 662 5.39 -23.19 36.39
CA LYS A 662 5.27 -24.52 37.04
C LYS A 662 5.22 -24.58 38.60
N ARG A 663 5.65 -23.55 39.33
CA ARG A 663 5.64 -23.49 40.82
C ARG A 663 4.39 -22.84 41.45
N LEU A 664 3.50 -22.20 40.70
CA LEU A 664 2.35 -21.44 41.25
C LEU A 664 1.04 -22.24 41.39
N SER A 665 0.98 -23.47 40.88
CA SER A 665 -0.21 -24.32 40.92
C SER A 665 -0.58 -24.80 42.34
N GLN A 666 0.38 -24.86 43.27
CA GLN A 666 0.16 -25.40 44.62
C GLN A 666 -0.46 -24.40 45.59
N SER A 667 -0.33 -23.08 45.37
CA SER A 667 -0.84 -22.05 46.30
C SER A 667 -2.31 -21.67 46.05
N LEU A 668 -2.86 -21.95 44.86
CA LEU A 668 -4.23 -21.58 44.47
C LEU A 668 -5.30 -22.54 45.02
N ALA A 669 -4.91 -23.69 45.58
CA ALA A 669 -5.82 -24.70 46.13
C ALA A 669 -6.45 -24.33 47.49
N SER A 670 -6.09 -23.18 48.09
CA SER A 670 -6.55 -22.75 49.41
C SER A 670 -7.65 -21.66 49.40
N PHE A 671 -8.14 -21.25 48.23
CA PHE A 671 -9.17 -20.20 48.11
C PHE A 671 -10.59 -20.78 48.12
N PRO A 672 -11.51 -20.31 48.98
CA PRO A 672 -12.91 -20.73 48.94
C PRO A 672 -13.71 -19.77 48.06
N ILE A 673 -13.89 -20.08 46.77
CA ILE A 673 -14.83 -19.35 45.90
C ILE A 673 -15.50 -20.31 44.91
N SER A 674 -16.84 -20.37 44.94
CA SER A 674 -17.68 -21.40 44.31
C SER A 674 -18.13 -21.11 42.86
N SER A 675 -17.61 -20.08 42.18
CA SER A 675 -17.89 -19.90 40.74
C SER A 675 -16.76 -19.14 40.01
N LEU A 676 -16.03 -19.84 39.14
CA LEU A 676 -14.99 -19.26 38.28
C LEU A 676 -14.84 -20.10 37.01
N ASP A 677 -14.94 -19.46 35.83
CA ASP A 677 -14.52 -20.03 34.55
C ASP A 677 -13.01 -19.76 34.35
N LEU A 678 -12.21 -20.81 34.32
CA LEU A 678 -10.74 -20.74 34.27
C LEU A 678 -10.25 -21.13 32.87
N ALA A 679 -9.86 -20.16 32.04
CA ALA A 679 -9.30 -20.42 30.72
C ALA A 679 -7.84 -20.90 30.82
N ARG A 680 -7.59 -22.20 30.60
CA ARG A 680 -6.25 -22.78 30.44
C ARG A 680 -5.79 -22.66 28.99
N GLY A 681 -4.78 -21.83 28.72
CA GLY A 681 -4.04 -21.86 27.46
C GLY A 681 -3.05 -23.03 27.45
N LEU A 682 -3.30 -24.03 26.62
CA LEU A 682 -2.44 -25.21 26.44
C LEU A 682 -1.17 -24.83 25.66
N ALA A 683 -0.01 -25.05 26.28
CA ALA A 683 1.26 -25.18 25.58
C ALA A 683 1.36 -26.59 24.99
N HIS A 684 1.69 -26.70 23.70
CA HIS A 684 2.15 -27.94 23.08
C HIS A 684 3.53 -27.69 22.49
N CYS A 685 4.57 -27.99 23.28
CA CYS A 685 5.88 -28.37 22.76
C CYS A 685 5.93 -29.90 22.87
N ARG A 686 6.07 -30.59 21.74
CA ARG A 686 6.52 -31.98 21.70
C ARG A 686 8.01 -31.98 21.35
N ASN A 687 8.68 -32.99 21.92
CA ASN A 687 10.12 -33.26 21.95
C ASN A 687 10.89 -32.97 20.67
#